data_AF-A0A7S0MQH3-F1
#
_entry.id   AF-A0A7S0MQH3-F1
#
_cell.length_a   1.000
_cell.length_b   1.000
_cell.length_c   1.000
_cell.angle_alpha   90.00
_cell.angle_beta   90.00
_cell.angle_gamma   90.00
#
_symmetry.space_group_name_H-M   'P 1'
#
loop_
_entity.id
_entity.type
_entity.pdbx_description
1 polymer ?
#
loop_
_entity_poly.entity_id
_entity_poly.type
_entity_poly.pdbx_seq_one_letter_code
_entity_poly.pdbx_strand_id
1 'polypeptide(L)'
;PRRKTYNWYDEGAEYFTEITSPKQFDDLMAQTAAENPDKLIIIEFYTRWCHACKKLHPAVIEIASERQRSDVIWLRASADSNRELCRRLGVGTFPLFQFYRNHHLLAGFNIDPNHPERLATSVDNVMDTLGTFKVVRGIVVQQDPPMINKQAKAALRDKEASDSARILADKESHPARERSIAKTAFLNKYEEQYGYDGHLDEIYSFEMGERMGYPLLGHPTQHYMDYCGSSLYTSSQLKAVFNELQLHLFGNPHSANPSSELTEELVDAARTMVLDFFGAPPSDYHVVFTRGATSALQMVGECFPWDTDRSEFVYLRENHNSVLGIREYAARHGSSFNALKEQEVEQWLGVNDAPFPAPADLEGSPNWWAIEGAGDYDPAEDADGPGHYSLFAFPAEDNYSGVKYPLEWIKQIQNRERGLTSPRRTDWKVLLDAAAFVPSQPLNLEETPADFVCVSFYKMFGYPTGLGALIIRTENVDILDKVFWGGGSVSISSSETDFHELQCQPSSKMEDGTVPFLDIIALKHGFDMYKRLGGVQKVQDHVSCLVEYAYDQLSALQHSNGRPVLKIYGKHTHPDRHKVQGGVINFSVLKPDGEPIGYVRVQHESAAAGFHIRTGASCNPGACYSALGILPGEIEQLASLKEGCGDSTEWIFVQRGGNEGERVVPEVFSDLFDEDDLKDLAHPILVAEEENLDEVLEMIEETNVSVGQPGEERLHWEKRPLGSVRMSLGWMSTFEDVHAFVNFMASSYIDCKDKNPEEYLRG
;
A
#
# COMPACT_ATOMS: atom_id res chain seq x y z
N PRO A 1 18.41 63.47 -35.52
CA PRO A 1 17.38 62.56 -34.94
C PRO A 1 18.02 61.24 -34.47
N ARG A 2 18.22 61.09 -33.15
CA ARG A 2 18.66 59.83 -32.55
C ARG A 2 17.59 58.77 -32.80
N ARG A 3 17.94 57.62 -33.38
CA ARG A 3 17.05 56.46 -33.54
C ARG A 3 16.46 56.14 -32.15
N LYS A 4 15.13 56.16 -32.00
CA LYS A 4 14.46 55.60 -30.82
C LYS A 4 14.89 54.13 -30.74
N THR A 5 15.59 53.75 -29.67
CA THR A 5 15.81 52.35 -29.33
C THR A 5 14.45 51.75 -28.99
N TYR A 6 14.00 50.80 -29.82
CA TYR A 6 12.76 50.08 -29.64
C TYR A 6 13.06 48.89 -28.73
N ASN A 7 12.56 48.90 -27.49
CA ASN A 7 12.71 47.76 -26.60
C ASN A 7 11.51 46.84 -26.78
N TRP A 8 11.77 45.55 -26.97
CA TRP A 8 10.73 44.54 -27.21
C TRP A 8 9.70 44.47 -26.07
N TYR A 9 10.13 44.70 -24.83
CA TYR A 9 9.25 44.65 -23.65
C TYR A 9 8.32 45.87 -23.52
N ASP A 10 8.55 46.94 -24.29
CA ASP A 10 7.67 48.11 -24.33
C ASP A 10 6.48 47.90 -25.30
N GLU A 11 6.49 46.81 -26.09
CA GLU A 11 5.40 46.45 -27.00
C GLU A 11 4.22 45.85 -26.23
N GLY A 12 3.00 46.32 -26.53
CA GLY A 12 1.77 45.84 -25.90
C GLY A 12 1.63 46.21 -24.42
N ALA A 13 2.35 47.22 -23.94
CA ALA A 13 2.32 47.66 -22.54
C ALA A 13 0.91 48.05 -22.04
N GLU A 14 0.01 48.43 -22.93
CA GLU A 14 -1.40 48.72 -22.63
C GLU A 14 -2.20 47.52 -22.10
N TYR A 15 -1.72 46.29 -22.31
CA TYR A 15 -2.38 45.07 -21.83
C TYR A 15 -1.92 44.61 -20.44
N PHE A 16 -0.86 45.23 -19.89
CA PHE A 16 -0.22 44.77 -18.67
C PHE A 16 -0.10 45.88 -17.63
N THR A 17 -0.23 45.51 -16.36
CA THR A 17 0.24 46.38 -15.26
C THR A 17 1.65 45.98 -14.86
N GLU A 18 2.63 46.87 -15.07
CA GLU A 18 4.01 46.62 -14.66
C GLU A 18 4.16 46.82 -13.14
N ILE A 19 4.66 45.79 -12.47
CA ILE A 19 4.99 45.79 -11.05
C ILE A 19 6.40 46.37 -10.87
N THR A 20 6.48 47.47 -10.13
CA THR A 20 7.71 48.22 -9.88
C THR A 20 8.26 48.04 -8.46
N SER A 21 7.48 47.45 -7.55
CA SER A 21 7.92 47.12 -6.19
C SER A 21 7.10 45.99 -5.56
N PRO A 22 7.65 45.26 -4.57
CA PRO A 22 6.90 44.25 -3.82
C PRO A 22 5.66 44.82 -3.12
N LYS A 23 5.74 46.05 -2.62
CA LYS A 23 4.61 46.72 -1.98
C LYS A 23 3.47 46.98 -2.97
N GLN A 24 3.78 47.41 -4.19
CA GLN A 24 2.76 47.60 -5.23
C GLN A 24 2.07 46.28 -5.58
N PHE A 25 2.81 45.16 -5.61
CA PHE A 25 2.22 43.85 -5.79
C PHE A 25 1.27 43.51 -4.64
N ASP A 26 1.72 43.64 -3.39
CA ASP A 26 0.90 43.33 -2.20
C ASP A 26 -0.38 44.19 -2.14
N ASP A 27 -0.25 45.49 -2.41
CA ASP A 27 -1.38 46.44 -2.44
C ASP A 27 -2.39 46.07 -3.55
N LEU A 28 -1.91 45.67 -4.73
CA LEU A 28 -2.76 45.27 -5.85
C LEU A 28 -3.48 43.94 -5.60
N MET A 29 -2.78 42.97 -5.03
CA MET A 29 -3.38 41.70 -4.62
C MET A 29 -4.47 41.97 -3.56
N ALA A 30 -4.20 42.87 -2.60
CA ALA A 30 -5.12 43.27 -1.53
C ALA A 30 -6.38 43.93 -2.05
N GLN A 31 -6.20 44.89 -2.93
CA GLN A 31 -7.29 45.57 -3.60
C GLN A 31 -8.12 44.61 -4.44
N THR A 32 -7.47 43.74 -5.24
CA THR A 32 -8.18 42.80 -6.11
C THR A 32 -9.00 41.81 -5.30
N ALA A 33 -8.47 41.27 -4.20
CA ALA A 33 -9.24 40.39 -3.33
C ALA A 33 -10.43 41.07 -2.65
N ALA A 34 -10.31 42.37 -2.31
CA ALA A 34 -11.39 43.13 -1.68
C ALA A 34 -12.49 43.52 -2.68
N GLU A 35 -12.11 43.96 -3.88
CA GLU A 35 -13.04 44.53 -4.86
C GLU A 35 -13.53 43.51 -5.89
N ASN A 36 -12.70 42.52 -6.23
CA ASN A 36 -12.89 41.58 -7.33
C ASN A 36 -12.31 40.17 -7.01
N PRO A 37 -12.76 39.48 -5.94
CA PRO A 37 -12.15 38.22 -5.48
C PRO A 37 -12.22 37.08 -6.51
N ASP A 38 -13.12 37.17 -7.48
CA ASP A 38 -13.33 36.18 -8.51
C ASP A 38 -12.42 36.33 -9.73
N LYS A 39 -11.64 37.42 -9.82
CA LYS A 39 -10.73 37.63 -10.95
C LYS A 39 -9.45 36.80 -10.81
N LEU A 40 -9.03 36.20 -11.92
CA LEU A 40 -7.74 35.57 -12.05
C LEU A 40 -6.67 36.64 -12.27
N ILE A 41 -5.56 36.55 -11.55
CA ILE A 41 -4.39 37.42 -11.74
C ILE A 41 -3.28 36.56 -12.31
N ILE A 42 -2.71 36.97 -13.44
CA ILE A 42 -1.59 36.29 -14.08
C ILE A 42 -0.41 37.24 -14.09
N ILE A 43 0.72 36.83 -13.49
CA ILE A 43 1.95 37.62 -13.49
C ILE A 43 3.05 36.92 -14.29
N GLU A 44 3.59 37.62 -15.29
CA GLU A 44 4.81 37.21 -16.00
C GLU A 44 6.05 37.79 -15.32
N PHE A 45 6.98 36.93 -14.94
CA PHE A 45 8.33 37.32 -14.54
C PHE A 45 9.29 37.18 -15.73
N TYR A 46 9.96 38.28 -16.06
CA TYR A 46 10.86 38.36 -17.21
C TYR A 46 12.14 39.15 -16.91
N THR A 47 13.17 39.00 -17.74
CA THR A 47 14.36 39.87 -17.73
C THR A 47 14.54 40.52 -19.09
N ARG A 48 15.15 41.71 -19.14
CA ARG A 48 15.26 42.51 -20.37
C ARG A 48 16.19 41.90 -21.41
N TRP A 49 17.08 41.02 -20.96
CA TRP A 49 18.14 40.39 -21.75
C TRP A 49 17.86 38.90 -22.07
N CYS A 50 16.79 38.30 -21.54
CA CYS A 50 16.47 36.90 -21.81
C CYS A 50 15.91 36.70 -23.22
N HIS A 51 16.57 35.82 -23.99
CA HIS A 51 16.15 35.48 -25.35
C HIS A 51 14.81 34.73 -25.38
N ALA A 52 14.56 33.84 -24.42
CA ALA A 52 13.30 33.11 -24.29
C ALA A 52 12.13 34.05 -24.01
N CYS A 53 12.28 35.00 -23.07
CA CYS A 53 11.27 36.03 -22.81
C CYS A 53 10.96 36.85 -24.07
N LYS A 54 12.01 37.33 -24.77
CA LYS A 54 11.83 38.10 -26.01
C LYS A 54 11.11 37.31 -27.11
N LYS A 55 11.43 36.01 -27.25
CA LYS A 55 10.82 35.13 -28.24
C LYS A 55 9.35 34.83 -27.93
N LEU A 56 9.01 34.69 -26.65
CA LEU A 56 7.65 34.41 -26.20
C LEU A 56 6.75 35.66 -26.23
N HIS A 57 7.32 36.86 -26.03
CA HIS A 57 6.60 38.13 -25.86
C HIS A 57 5.47 38.41 -26.87
N PRO A 58 5.64 38.17 -28.20
CA PRO A 58 4.55 38.40 -29.15
C PRO A 58 3.30 37.57 -28.86
N ALA A 59 3.47 36.30 -28.44
CA ALA A 59 2.35 35.43 -28.09
C ALA A 59 1.71 35.84 -26.75
N VAL A 60 2.50 36.34 -25.80
CA VAL A 60 1.96 36.88 -24.54
C VAL A 60 1.08 38.10 -24.82
N ILE A 61 1.50 39.00 -25.71
CA ILE A 61 0.68 40.14 -26.15
C ILE A 61 -0.57 39.65 -26.85
N GLU A 62 -0.45 38.71 -27.80
CA GLU A 62 -1.60 38.15 -28.52
C GLU A 62 -2.63 37.58 -27.55
N ILE A 63 -2.21 36.71 -26.63
CA ILE A 63 -3.09 36.11 -25.61
C ILE A 63 -3.68 37.17 -24.69
N ALA A 64 -2.90 38.15 -24.21
CA ALA A 64 -3.42 39.22 -23.36
C ALA A 64 -4.38 40.17 -24.12
N SER A 65 -4.17 40.36 -25.42
CA SER A 65 -4.99 41.22 -26.28
C SER A 65 -6.30 40.56 -26.73
N GLU A 66 -6.24 39.29 -27.14
CA GLU A 66 -7.42 38.48 -27.47
C GLU A 66 -8.27 38.22 -26.23
N ARG A 67 -7.64 38.24 -25.05
CA ARG A 67 -8.27 37.98 -23.76
C ARG A 67 -8.34 39.21 -22.86
N GLN A 68 -8.72 40.36 -23.40
CA GLN A 68 -9.43 41.40 -22.62
C GLN A 68 -10.83 40.93 -22.16
N ARG A 69 -10.94 39.70 -21.65
CA ARG A 69 -12.13 39.27 -20.92
C ARG A 69 -12.11 39.98 -19.57
N SER A 70 -13.27 40.38 -19.06
CA SER A 70 -13.42 41.17 -17.84
C SER A 70 -13.00 40.44 -16.55
N ASP A 71 -12.58 39.17 -16.65
CA ASP A 71 -12.30 38.21 -15.58
C ASP A 71 -10.81 37.97 -15.29
N VAL A 72 -9.86 38.45 -16.13
CA VAL A 72 -8.41 38.26 -15.92
C VAL A 72 -7.66 39.59 -15.80
N ILE A 73 -6.71 39.67 -14.86
CA ILE A 73 -5.78 40.78 -14.66
C ILE A 73 -4.37 40.33 -15.03
N TRP A 74 -3.76 41.00 -16.01
CA TRP A 74 -2.41 40.71 -16.47
C TRP A 74 -1.38 41.65 -15.85
N LEU A 75 -0.41 41.06 -15.17
CA LEU A 75 0.71 41.74 -14.52
C LEU A 75 2.03 41.29 -15.15
N ARG A 76 3.03 42.17 -15.07
CA ARG A 76 4.40 41.82 -15.43
C ARG A 76 5.36 42.38 -14.42
N ALA A 77 6.44 41.65 -14.15
CA ALA A 77 7.50 42.09 -13.26
C ALA A 77 8.86 41.81 -13.89
N SER A 78 9.59 42.87 -14.24
CA SER A 78 11.00 42.73 -14.58
C SER A 78 11.79 42.28 -13.35
N ALA A 79 12.38 41.08 -13.41
CA ALA A 79 13.23 40.54 -12.35
C ALA A 79 14.53 41.34 -12.15
N ASP A 80 14.96 42.09 -13.18
CA ASP A 80 16.10 43.00 -13.08
C ASP A 80 15.85 44.10 -12.03
N SER A 81 14.61 44.59 -11.91
CA SER A 81 14.20 45.62 -10.94
C SER A 81 13.43 45.09 -9.72
N ASN A 82 12.98 43.83 -9.74
CA ASN A 82 12.14 43.23 -8.70
C ASN A 82 12.77 41.97 -8.06
N ARG A 83 14.08 41.98 -7.80
CA ARG A 83 14.81 40.83 -7.24
C ARG A 83 14.25 40.33 -5.91
N GLU A 84 13.83 41.25 -5.04
CA GLU A 84 13.24 40.92 -3.74
C GLU A 84 11.91 40.18 -3.88
N LEU A 85 11.06 40.64 -4.80
CA LEU A 85 9.78 39.99 -5.10
C LEU A 85 10.02 38.57 -5.65
N CYS A 86 10.97 38.42 -6.58
CA CYS A 86 11.31 37.11 -7.15
C CYS A 86 11.77 36.12 -6.08
N ARG A 87 12.65 36.55 -5.17
CA ARG A 87 13.12 35.73 -4.05
C ARG A 87 11.98 35.32 -3.12
N ARG A 88 11.08 36.25 -2.78
CA ARG A 88 9.92 36.00 -1.91
C ARG A 88 8.92 35.02 -2.53
N LEU A 89 8.77 35.05 -3.86
CA LEU A 89 7.82 34.24 -4.61
C LEU A 89 8.43 32.97 -5.23
N GLY A 90 9.68 32.63 -4.89
CA GLY A 90 10.34 31.42 -5.38
C GLY A 90 10.67 31.43 -6.87
N VAL A 91 10.81 32.62 -7.49
CA VAL A 91 11.07 32.78 -8.92
C VAL A 91 12.57 32.74 -9.21
N GLY A 92 13.04 31.64 -9.79
CA GLY A 92 14.45 31.42 -10.15
C GLY A 92 14.74 31.30 -11.65
N THR A 93 13.71 31.15 -12.49
CA THR A 93 13.83 30.91 -13.95
C THR A 93 12.90 31.85 -14.71
N PHE A 94 13.23 32.16 -15.98
CA PHE A 94 12.48 33.12 -16.79
C PHE A 94 12.39 32.67 -18.27
N PRO A 95 11.25 32.86 -18.96
CA PRO A 95 10.00 33.44 -18.46
C PRO A 95 9.22 32.47 -17.55
N LEU A 96 8.72 32.98 -16.43
CA LEU A 96 7.85 32.24 -15.50
C LEU A 96 6.52 32.98 -15.37
N PHE A 97 5.41 32.24 -15.42
CA PHE A 97 4.07 32.75 -15.18
C PHE A 97 3.54 32.18 -13.89
N GLN A 98 3.01 33.04 -13.02
CA GLN A 98 2.28 32.61 -11.82
C GLN A 98 0.83 33.08 -11.87
N PHE A 99 -0.06 32.24 -11.36
CA PHE A 99 -1.51 32.40 -11.43
C PHE A 99 -2.06 32.55 -10.03
N TYR A 100 -2.89 33.55 -9.77
CA TYR A 100 -3.44 33.82 -8.46
C TYR A 100 -4.93 34.11 -8.48
N ARG A 101 -5.63 33.75 -7.40
CA ARG A 101 -7.00 34.21 -7.13
C ARG A 101 -7.16 34.44 -5.63
N ASN A 102 -7.80 35.55 -5.26
CA ASN A 102 -8.02 35.94 -3.86
C ASN A 102 -6.74 35.83 -2.99
N HIS A 103 -5.60 36.36 -3.46
CA HIS A 103 -4.26 36.26 -2.83
C HIS A 103 -3.54 34.92 -2.83
N HIS A 104 -4.20 33.83 -3.23
CA HIS A 104 -3.58 32.51 -3.21
C HIS A 104 -2.93 32.20 -4.56
N LEU A 105 -1.69 31.71 -4.51
CA LEU A 105 -1.01 31.16 -5.68
C LEU A 105 -1.68 29.83 -6.06
N LEU A 106 -2.19 29.77 -7.28
CA LEU A 106 -2.85 28.59 -7.85
C LEU A 106 -1.83 27.69 -8.54
N ALA A 107 -0.96 28.27 -9.37
CA ALA A 107 0.02 27.54 -10.14
C ALA A 107 1.17 28.45 -10.63
N GLY A 108 2.29 27.84 -11.01
CA GLY A 108 3.41 28.53 -11.64
C GLY A 108 4.06 27.68 -12.73
N PHE A 109 4.29 28.23 -13.92
CA PHE A 109 4.82 27.49 -15.07
C PHE A 109 5.91 28.28 -15.79
N ASN A 110 6.95 27.58 -16.26
CA ASN A 110 7.82 28.08 -17.31
C ASN A 110 7.21 27.68 -18.66
N ILE A 111 7.17 28.61 -19.61
CA ILE A 111 6.67 28.32 -20.96
C ILE A 111 7.85 28.16 -21.91
N ASP A 112 7.89 27.05 -22.62
CA ASP A 112 8.86 26.83 -23.69
C ASP A 112 8.61 27.86 -24.80
N PRO A 113 9.58 28.74 -25.11
CA PRO A 113 9.42 29.75 -26.16
C PRO A 113 9.30 29.17 -27.58
N ASN A 114 9.49 27.87 -27.77
CA ASN A 114 9.20 27.17 -29.03
C ASN A 114 7.74 26.70 -29.14
N HIS A 115 7.01 26.69 -28.02
CA HIS A 115 5.62 26.24 -27.91
C HIS A 115 4.73 27.30 -27.22
N PRO A 116 4.65 28.53 -27.76
CA PRO A 116 3.88 29.64 -27.17
C PRO A 116 2.39 29.32 -26.97
N GLU A 117 1.82 28.45 -27.79
CA GLU A 117 0.44 27.98 -27.70
C GLU A 117 0.11 27.36 -26.34
N ARG A 118 1.11 26.79 -25.64
CA ARG A 118 0.93 26.19 -24.31
C ARG A 118 0.54 27.21 -23.25
N LEU A 119 0.92 28.49 -23.42
CA LEU A 119 0.50 29.54 -22.49
C LEU A 119 -1.02 29.72 -22.54
N ALA A 120 -1.62 29.70 -23.74
CA ALA A 120 -3.08 29.80 -23.88
C ALA A 120 -3.77 28.60 -23.23
N THR A 121 -3.27 27.38 -23.45
CA THR A 121 -3.79 26.16 -22.82
C THR A 121 -3.67 26.19 -21.30
N SER A 122 -2.55 26.66 -20.74
CA SER A 122 -2.39 26.78 -19.28
C SER A 122 -3.37 27.79 -18.69
N VAL A 123 -3.63 28.90 -19.38
CA VAL A 123 -4.64 29.89 -18.97
C VAL A 123 -6.05 29.28 -19.02
N ASP A 124 -6.39 28.55 -20.08
CA ASP A 124 -7.68 27.88 -20.24
C ASP A 124 -7.91 26.84 -19.15
N ASN A 125 -6.93 25.95 -18.92
CA ASN A 125 -7.02 24.92 -17.89
C ASN A 125 -7.26 25.53 -16.50
N VAL A 126 -6.51 26.59 -16.14
CA VAL A 126 -6.71 27.27 -14.86
C VAL A 126 -8.09 27.93 -14.81
N MET A 127 -8.56 28.57 -15.87
CA MET A 127 -9.88 29.22 -15.90
C MET A 127 -11.04 28.22 -15.84
N ASP A 128 -10.92 27.07 -16.49
CA ASP A 128 -11.92 26.01 -16.48
C ASP A 128 -12.03 25.37 -15.07
N THR A 129 -10.90 25.19 -14.38
CA THR A 129 -10.87 24.79 -12.95
C THR A 129 -11.50 25.83 -12.02
N LEU A 130 -11.51 27.12 -12.40
CA LEU A 130 -12.03 28.21 -11.58
C LEU A 130 -13.56 28.43 -11.72
N GLY A 131 -14.20 27.84 -12.73
CA GLY A 131 -15.64 27.94 -12.99
C GLY A 131 -16.54 27.19 -12.01
N THR A 132 -15.97 26.40 -11.09
CA THR A 132 -16.66 25.49 -10.17
C THR A 132 -16.70 25.94 -8.71
N PHE A 133 -16.07 27.07 -8.36
CA PHE A 133 -15.94 27.54 -6.97
C PHE A 133 -16.33 29.02 -6.79
N LYS A 134 -17.02 29.34 -5.68
CA LYS A 134 -17.22 30.72 -5.23
C LYS A 134 -16.69 30.93 -3.80
N VAL A 135 -15.98 32.03 -3.58
CA VAL A 135 -15.56 32.46 -2.25
C VAL A 135 -16.69 33.24 -1.58
N VAL A 136 -17.22 32.73 -0.47
CA VAL A 136 -18.15 33.48 0.38
C VAL A 136 -17.44 33.75 1.71
N ARG A 137 -17.15 35.03 1.99
CA ARG A 137 -16.51 35.48 3.24
C ARG A 137 -15.19 34.76 3.58
N GLY A 138 -14.32 34.57 2.59
CA GLY A 138 -12.98 34.01 2.80
C GLY A 138 -12.92 32.49 2.95
N ILE A 139 -14.03 31.78 2.70
CA ILE A 139 -14.09 30.31 2.64
C ILE A 139 -14.40 29.91 1.20
N VAL A 140 -13.63 28.97 0.65
CA VAL A 140 -13.91 28.35 -0.65
C VAL A 140 -15.07 27.38 -0.47
N VAL A 141 -16.20 27.64 -1.10
CA VAL A 141 -17.39 26.77 -1.04
C VAL A 141 -17.67 26.23 -2.44
N GLN A 142 -17.79 24.90 -2.55
CA GLN A 142 -18.27 24.19 -3.74
C GLN A 142 -19.75 24.54 -3.95
N GLN A 143 -20.16 24.94 -5.17
CA GLN A 143 -21.59 25.06 -5.46
C GLN A 143 -22.18 23.69 -5.76
N ASP A 144 -23.25 23.33 -5.06
CA ASP A 144 -24.20 22.34 -5.59
C ASP A 144 -24.80 22.89 -6.89
N PRO A 145 -24.92 22.07 -7.95
CA PRO A 145 -25.61 22.51 -9.16
C PRO A 145 -27.06 22.90 -8.82
N PRO A 146 -27.62 23.97 -9.44
CA PRO A 146 -29.05 24.20 -9.35
C PRO A 146 -29.78 22.95 -9.81
N MET A 147 -30.80 22.52 -9.04
CA MET A 147 -31.70 21.42 -9.39
C MET A 147 -32.35 21.69 -10.75
N ILE A 148 -31.66 21.27 -11.81
CA ILE A 148 -32.17 21.25 -13.18
C ILE A 148 -32.61 19.81 -13.43
N ASN A 149 -33.90 19.71 -13.74
CA ASN A 149 -34.69 18.50 -13.94
C ASN A 149 -33.91 17.38 -14.66
N LYS A 150 -33.86 16.19 -14.02
CA LYS A 150 -33.14 14.96 -14.44
C LYS A 150 -33.44 14.53 -15.89
N GLN A 151 -34.55 15.00 -16.46
CA GLN A 151 -34.96 14.72 -17.84
C GLN A 151 -34.20 15.53 -18.92
N ALA A 152 -33.55 16.66 -18.57
CA ALA A 152 -32.83 17.49 -19.54
C ALA A 152 -31.40 17.01 -19.84
N LYS A 153 -30.76 16.27 -18.91
CA LYS A 153 -29.38 15.73 -19.07
C LYS A 153 -29.28 14.62 -20.11
N ALA A 154 -30.34 13.85 -20.34
CA ALA A 154 -30.32 12.74 -21.29
C ALA A 154 -30.34 13.20 -22.77
N ALA A 155 -30.97 14.34 -23.07
CA ALA A 155 -31.15 14.78 -24.46
C ALA A 155 -30.00 15.65 -25.02
N LEU A 156 -29.18 16.26 -24.14
CA LEU A 156 -28.04 17.11 -24.52
C LEU A 156 -26.71 16.34 -24.56
N ARG A 157 -26.52 15.33 -23.68
CA ARG A 157 -25.31 14.47 -23.67
C ARG A 157 -25.14 13.67 -24.97
N ASP A 158 -26.21 13.19 -25.57
CA ASP A 158 -26.13 12.33 -26.77
C ASP A 158 -25.74 13.08 -28.05
N LYS A 159 -25.89 14.41 -28.10
CA LYS A 159 -25.66 15.20 -29.32
C LYS A 159 -24.31 15.91 -29.33
N GLU A 160 -23.85 16.46 -28.20
CA GLU A 160 -22.57 17.16 -28.10
C GLU A 160 -21.37 16.22 -27.88
N ALA A 161 -21.59 15.04 -27.28
CA ALA A 161 -20.56 14.00 -27.15
C ALA A 161 -20.22 13.33 -28.50
N SER A 162 -21.20 13.20 -29.40
CA SER A 162 -21.00 12.60 -30.74
C SER A 162 -20.11 13.45 -31.65
N ASP A 163 -20.29 14.77 -31.64
CA ASP A 163 -19.60 15.66 -32.58
C ASP A 163 -18.22 16.10 -32.07
N SER A 164 -18.06 16.27 -30.75
CA SER A 164 -16.77 16.64 -30.14
C SER A 164 -15.79 15.46 -30.09
N ALA A 165 -16.28 14.24 -29.83
CA ALA A 165 -15.45 13.03 -29.86
C ALA A 165 -14.96 12.67 -31.27
N ARG A 166 -15.74 12.97 -32.33
CA ARG A 166 -15.31 12.74 -33.72
C ARG A 166 -14.20 13.67 -34.18
N ILE A 167 -14.17 14.92 -33.71
CA ILE A 167 -13.20 15.93 -34.15
C ILE A 167 -11.84 15.77 -33.42
N LEU A 168 -11.83 15.27 -32.19
CA LEU A 168 -10.59 14.95 -31.44
C LEU A 168 -9.99 13.59 -31.82
N ALA A 169 -10.82 12.59 -32.16
CA ALA A 169 -10.35 11.24 -32.51
C ALA A 169 -9.53 11.13 -33.82
N ASP A 170 -9.58 12.14 -34.69
CA ASP A 170 -8.83 12.17 -35.96
C ASP A 170 -7.40 12.72 -35.85
N LYS A 171 -6.97 13.21 -34.66
CA LYS A 171 -5.63 13.79 -34.45
C LYS A 171 -4.73 13.01 -33.48
N GLU A 172 -5.24 11.99 -32.81
CA GLU A 172 -4.49 11.21 -31.80
C GLU A 172 -3.82 9.96 -32.41
N SER A 173 -2.69 9.53 -31.83
CA SER A 173 -2.06 8.26 -32.19
C SER A 173 -2.98 7.08 -31.81
N HIS A 174 -2.88 5.96 -32.54
CA HIS A 174 -3.71 4.76 -32.30
C HIS A 174 -3.76 4.32 -30.82
N PRO A 175 -2.62 4.28 -30.08
CA PRO A 175 -2.63 3.89 -28.67
C PRO A 175 -3.32 4.90 -27.75
N ALA A 176 -3.22 6.20 -28.05
CA ALA A 176 -3.89 7.24 -27.26
C ALA A 176 -5.42 7.14 -27.40
N ARG A 177 -5.89 6.82 -28.60
CA ARG A 177 -7.31 6.60 -28.89
C ARG A 177 -7.88 5.37 -28.17
N GLU A 178 -7.16 4.24 -28.19
CA GLU A 178 -7.57 3.02 -27.47
C GLU A 178 -7.70 3.27 -25.97
N ARG A 179 -6.70 3.94 -25.38
CA ARG A 179 -6.74 4.33 -23.96
C ARG A 179 -7.95 5.21 -23.65
N SER A 180 -8.23 6.20 -24.49
CA SER A 180 -9.37 7.11 -24.31
C SER A 180 -10.71 6.36 -24.30
N ILE A 181 -10.87 5.38 -25.21
CA ILE A 181 -12.05 4.51 -25.27
C ILE A 181 -12.15 3.65 -24.00
N ALA A 182 -11.05 3.03 -23.58
CA ALA A 182 -11.01 2.20 -22.37
C ALA A 182 -11.31 3.01 -21.10
N LYS A 183 -10.72 4.21 -20.94
CA LYS A 183 -11.01 5.12 -19.82
C LYS A 183 -12.47 5.53 -19.81
N THR A 184 -13.05 5.86 -20.97
CA THR A 184 -14.47 6.20 -21.08
C THR A 184 -15.37 5.03 -20.63
N ALA A 185 -15.06 3.80 -21.07
CA ALA A 185 -15.81 2.62 -20.66
C ALA A 185 -15.69 2.34 -19.15
N PHE A 186 -14.49 2.50 -18.59
CA PHE A 186 -14.22 2.36 -17.18
C PHE A 186 -15.00 3.38 -16.35
N LEU A 187 -14.93 4.67 -16.70
CA LEU A 187 -15.66 5.74 -16.00
C LEU A 187 -17.17 5.54 -16.08
N ASN A 188 -17.70 5.09 -17.22
CA ASN A 188 -19.13 4.78 -17.35
C ASN A 188 -19.57 3.62 -16.42
N LYS A 189 -18.67 2.68 -16.10
CA LYS A 189 -18.95 1.55 -15.19
C LYS A 189 -18.81 1.94 -13.71
N TYR A 190 -17.86 2.83 -13.39
CA TYR A 190 -17.44 3.11 -12.01
C TYR A 190 -17.51 4.60 -11.61
N GLU A 191 -18.36 5.41 -12.25
CA GLU A 191 -18.46 6.88 -12.03
C GLU A 191 -18.63 7.25 -10.55
N GLU A 192 -19.36 6.45 -9.76
CA GLU A 192 -19.65 6.76 -8.35
C GLU A 192 -18.54 6.28 -7.39
N GLN A 193 -17.77 5.26 -7.78
CA GLN A 193 -16.75 4.63 -6.93
C GLN A 193 -15.35 5.19 -7.19
N TYR A 194 -15.03 5.53 -8.44
CA TYR A 194 -13.67 5.89 -8.83
C TYR A 194 -13.37 7.37 -8.61
N GLY A 195 -12.22 7.64 -7.98
CA GLY A 195 -11.52 8.90 -8.14
C GLY A 195 -12.07 10.06 -7.33
N TYR A 196 -12.65 9.77 -6.16
CA TYR A 196 -13.02 10.76 -5.14
C TYR A 196 -13.93 11.86 -5.69
N ASP A 197 -15.05 11.46 -6.28
CA ASP A 197 -16.05 12.36 -6.86
C ASP A 197 -15.48 13.23 -8.01
N GLY A 198 -14.50 12.68 -8.75
CA GLY A 198 -13.87 13.31 -9.91
C GLY A 198 -12.63 14.15 -9.61
N HIS A 199 -12.15 14.17 -8.37
CA HIS A 199 -11.02 14.99 -7.94
C HIS A 199 -9.64 14.30 -8.02
N LEU A 200 -9.60 13.01 -8.35
CA LEU A 200 -8.34 12.23 -8.35
C LEU A 200 -7.22 12.86 -9.20
N ASP A 201 -7.51 13.26 -10.44
CA ASP A 201 -6.46 13.76 -11.35
C ASP A 201 -5.82 15.06 -10.82
N GLU A 202 -6.62 15.95 -10.22
CA GLU A 202 -6.12 17.16 -9.56
C GLU A 202 -5.28 16.84 -8.32
N ILE A 203 -5.79 15.95 -7.46
CA ILE A 203 -5.09 15.53 -6.24
C ILE A 203 -3.77 14.84 -6.59
N TYR A 204 -3.78 13.91 -7.54
CA TYR A 204 -2.60 13.18 -7.98
C TYR A 204 -1.53 14.12 -8.54
N SER A 205 -1.91 15.03 -9.43
CA SER A 205 -1.01 16.02 -10.02
C SER A 205 -0.33 16.89 -8.95
N PHE A 206 -1.11 17.36 -7.96
CA PHE A 206 -0.60 18.21 -6.88
C PHE A 206 0.24 17.45 -5.85
N GLU A 207 -0.19 16.24 -5.47
CA GLU A 207 0.42 15.51 -4.36
C GLU A 207 1.61 14.66 -4.80
N MET A 208 1.52 14.04 -5.98
CA MET A 208 2.44 13.00 -6.46
C MET A 208 3.11 13.33 -7.80
N GLY A 209 2.50 14.17 -8.63
CA GLY A 209 2.86 14.36 -10.04
C GLY A 209 4.34 14.66 -10.29
N GLU A 210 4.96 15.54 -9.49
CA GLU A 210 6.39 15.86 -9.61
C GLU A 210 7.29 14.64 -9.34
N ARG A 211 6.94 13.81 -8.34
CA ARG A 211 7.71 12.62 -7.97
C ARG A 211 7.51 11.45 -8.92
N MET A 212 6.31 11.32 -9.50
CA MET A 212 5.92 10.19 -10.35
C MET A 212 6.28 10.37 -11.84
N GLY A 213 7.04 11.43 -12.17
CA GLY A 213 7.46 11.68 -13.55
C GLY A 213 6.30 12.09 -14.46
N TYR A 214 5.32 12.84 -13.92
CA TYR A 214 4.37 13.54 -14.78
C TYR A 214 5.17 14.41 -15.78
N PRO A 215 4.76 14.59 -17.06
CA PRO A 215 5.65 14.82 -18.22
C PRO A 215 6.46 16.14 -18.30
N LEU A 216 6.87 16.70 -17.17
CA LEU A 216 7.49 18.01 -17.01
C LEU A 216 9.04 17.95 -16.96
N LEU A 217 9.67 16.76 -16.88
CA LEU A 217 11.12 16.65 -16.68
C LEU A 217 11.85 15.63 -17.59
N GLY A 218 11.19 15.04 -18.59
CA GLY A 218 11.84 14.06 -19.47
C GLY A 218 12.23 12.73 -18.80
N HIS A 219 11.79 12.50 -17.57
CA HIS A 219 11.83 11.19 -16.93
C HIS A 219 10.72 10.28 -17.47
N PRO A 220 10.97 8.96 -17.63
CA PRO A 220 9.92 8.02 -17.97
C PRO A 220 8.85 8.01 -16.86
N THR A 221 7.58 7.96 -17.27
CA THR A 221 6.43 7.86 -16.35
C THR A 221 6.61 6.65 -15.44
N GLN A 222 6.45 6.86 -14.14
CA GLN A 222 6.53 5.80 -13.13
C GLN A 222 5.12 5.35 -12.74
N HIS A 223 4.96 4.07 -12.42
CA HIS A 223 3.69 3.45 -12.05
C HIS A 223 3.83 2.72 -10.72
N TYR A 224 3.34 3.32 -9.64
CA TYR A 224 3.50 2.77 -8.30
C TYR A 224 2.38 1.77 -7.96
N MET A 225 2.76 0.50 -7.78
CA MET A 225 1.86 -0.62 -7.52
C MET A 225 2.37 -1.52 -6.37
N ASP A 226 3.04 -0.94 -5.37
CA ASP A 226 3.55 -1.64 -4.18
C ASP A 226 2.92 -1.10 -2.87
N TYR A 227 1.65 -0.67 -2.92
CA TYR A 227 0.92 -0.14 -1.76
C TYR A 227 0.84 -1.08 -0.56
N CYS A 228 0.82 -2.40 -0.79
CA CYS A 228 0.85 -3.38 0.28
C CYS A 228 2.22 -3.44 0.98
N GLY A 229 3.30 -3.10 0.25
CA GLY A 229 4.64 -2.90 0.79
C GLY A 229 4.73 -1.62 1.62
N SER A 230 4.33 -0.49 1.02
CA SER A 230 4.26 0.84 1.67
C SER A 230 3.26 1.73 0.92
N SER A 231 2.56 2.61 1.63
CA SER A 231 1.83 3.69 0.98
C SER A 231 2.77 4.84 0.63
N LEU A 232 2.29 5.80 -0.16
CA LEU A 232 3.01 7.01 -0.54
C LEU A 232 2.64 8.17 0.39
N TYR A 233 3.62 8.95 0.82
CA TYR A 233 3.38 10.20 1.54
C TYR A 233 2.98 11.32 0.57
N THR A 234 2.23 12.30 1.06
CA THR A 234 1.76 13.44 0.25
C THR A 234 2.66 14.66 0.37
N SER A 235 2.66 15.51 -0.66
CA SER A 235 3.40 16.77 -0.64
C SER A 235 2.80 17.74 0.37
N SER A 236 1.47 17.75 0.52
CA SER A 236 0.79 18.54 1.55
C SER A 236 1.08 18.05 2.96
N GLN A 237 1.08 16.73 3.21
CA GLN A 237 1.45 16.16 4.51
C GLN A 237 2.84 16.60 4.94
N LEU A 238 3.85 16.45 4.06
CA LEU A 238 5.22 16.86 4.40
C LEU A 238 5.29 18.37 4.68
N LYS A 239 4.71 19.21 3.83
CA LYS A 239 4.70 20.67 4.05
C LYS A 239 4.05 21.06 5.38
N ALA A 240 2.97 20.39 5.76
CA ALA A 240 2.27 20.64 7.01
C ALA A 240 3.13 20.24 8.22
N VAL A 241 3.78 19.07 8.18
CA VAL A 241 4.74 18.62 9.20
C VAL A 241 5.90 19.60 9.34
N PHE A 242 6.55 19.99 8.24
CA PHE A 242 7.67 20.93 8.28
C PHE A 242 7.27 22.30 8.84
N ASN A 243 6.10 22.81 8.44
CA ASN A 243 5.58 24.07 8.98
C ASN A 243 5.30 23.97 10.49
N GLU A 244 4.73 22.85 10.94
CA GLU A 244 4.47 22.60 12.35
C GLU A 244 5.77 22.58 13.18
N LEU A 245 6.81 21.88 12.71
CA LEU A 245 8.11 21.83 13.37
C LEU A 245 8.84 23.18 13.39
N GLN A 246 8.58 24.07 12.42
CA GLN A 246 9.16 25.43 12.40
C GLN A 246 8.46 26.40 13.36
N LEU A 247 7.17 26.19 13.60
CA LEU A 247 6.34 27.11 14.39
C LEU A 247 6.27 26.75 15.88
N HIS A 248 6.57 25.50 16.24
CA HIS A 248 6.40 25.01 17.61
C HIS A 248 7.71 24.47 18.19
N LEU A 249 7.87 24.62 19.51
CA LEU A 249 8.96 24.03 20.28
C LEU A 249 8.46 22.75 20.96
N PHE A 250 8.87 21.61 20.45
CA PHE A 250 8.59 20.30 21.04
C PHE A 250 9.74 19.85 21.94
N GLY A 251 9.40 19.35 23.12
CA GLY A 251 10.33 18.78 24.09
C GLY A 251 10.02 17.30 24.33
N ASN A 252 10.93 16.57 24.95
CA ASN A 252 10.63 15.21 25.43
C ASN A 252 9.42 15.29 26.39
N PRO A 253 8.40 14.42 26.25
CA PRO A 253 7.27 14.35 27.19
C PRO A 253 7.72 14.02 28.63
N HIS A 254 6.79 14.07 29.60
CA HIS A 254 6.98 13.67 31.01
C HIS A 254 7.65 14.70 31.94
N SER A 255 7.74 15.97 31.53
CA SER A 255 8.22 17.07 32.37
C SER A 255 7.18 18.19 32.48
N ALA A 256 7.10 18.84 33.65
CA ALA A 256 6.24 20.02 33.87
C ALA A 256 6.86 21.31 33.29
N ASN A 257 7.16 21.30 31.99
CA ASN A 257 7.60 22.48 31.24
C ASN A 257 6.75 22.64 29.97
N PRO A 258 6.58 23.88 29.45
CA PRO A 258 5.62 24.14 28.38
C PRO A 258 5.81 23.31 27.10
N SER A 259 7.05 23.04 26.70
CA SER A 259 7.33 22.25 25.49
C SER A 259 7.03 20.77 25.67
N SER A 260 7.22 20.25 26.89
CA SER A 260 6.87 18.87 27.24
C SER A 260 5.36 18.70 27.36
N GLU A 261 4.67 19.60 28.06
CA GLU A 261 3.21 19.55 28.22
C GLU A 261 2.48 19.62 26.86
N LEU A 262 2.92 20.51 25.96
CA LEU A 262 2.38 20.56 24.59
C LEU A 262 2.61 19.23 23.84
N THR A 263 3.78 18.62 24.01
CA THR A 263 4.10 17.36 23.34
C THR A 263 3.21 16.23 23.86
N GLU A 264 3.01 16.17 25.18
CA GLU A 264 2.16 15.19 25.85
C GLU A 264 0.69 15.35 25.40
N GLU A 265 0.16 16.58 25.39
CA GLU A 265 -1.20 16.87 24.90
C GLU A 265 -1.42 16.38 23.47
N LEU A 266 -0.47 16.65 22.57
CA LEU A 266 -0.59 16.26 21.16
C LEU A 266 -0.39 14.75 20.94
N VAL A 267 0.43 14.11 21.76
CA VAL A 267 0.62 12.66 21.76
C VAL A 267 -0.63 11.94 22.26
N ASP A 268 -1.32 12.48 23.26
CA ASP A 268 -2.62 11.98 23.71
C ASP A 268 -3.73 12.24 22.69
N ALA A 269 -3.76 13.42 22.08
CA ALA A 269 -4.67 13.72 20.98
C ALA A 269 -4.50 12.74 19.81
N ALA A 270 -3.26 12.33 19.50
CA ALA A 270 -2.98 11.32 18.49
C ALA A 270 -3.56 9.95 18.85
N ARG A 271 -3.56 9.53 20.12
CA ARG A 271 -4.22 8.29 20.55
C ARG A 271 -5.73 8.35 20.35
N THR A 272 -6.35 9.47 20.73
CA THR A 272 -7.78 9.67 20.50
C THR A 272 -8.11 9.60 19.01
N MET A 273 -7.29 10.22 18.13
CA MET A 273 -7.48 10.11 16.69
C MET A 273 -7.36 8.68 16.17
N VAL A 274 -6.45 7.87 16.71
CA VAL A 274 -6.32 6.45 16.36
C VAL A 274 -7.56 5.68 16.81
N LEU A 275 -8.00 5.86 18.06
CA LEU A 275 -9.20 5.21 18.60
C LEU A 275 -10.46 5.56 17.81
N ASP A 276 -10.67 6.85 17.53
CA ASP A 276 -11.80 7.35 16.74
C ASP A 276 -11.81 6.75 15.32
N PHE A 277 -10.63 6.64 14.68
CA PHE A 277 -10.51 6.08 13.34
C PHE A 277 -10.91 4.61 13.27
N PHE A 278 -10.62 3.83 14.33
CA PHE A 278 -10.91 2.40 14.40
C PHE A 278 -12.25 2.09 15.08
N GLY A 279 -13.06 3.09 15.42
CA GLY A 279 -14.29 2.88 16.19
C GLY A 279 -14.00 2.11 17.48
N ALA A 280 -13.00 2.55 18.25
CA ALA A 280 -12.52 1.88 19.44
C ALA A 280 -12.81 2.78 20.67
N PRO A 281 -13.86 2.51 21.46
CA PRO A 281 -14.22 3.37 22.58
C PRO A 281 -13.06 3.50 23.58
N PRO A 282 -12.68 4.72 24.01
CA PRO A 282 -11.61 4.90 24.99
C PRO A 282 -11.86 4.28 26.37
N SER A 283 -13.10 3.87 26.67
CA SER A 283 -13.41 3.08 27.87
C SER A 283 -12.95 1.63 27.75
N ASP A 284 -12.89 1.12 26.52
CA ASP A 284 -12.75 -0.31 26.22
C ASP A 284 -11.38 -0.61 25.59
N TYR A 285 -10.71 0.40 25.02
CA TYR A 285 -9.45 0.27 24.31
C TYR A 285 -8.41 1.31 24.69
N HIS A 286 -7.15 0.89 24.60
CA HIS A 286 -5.96 1.74 24.68
C HIS A 286 -5.09 1.61 23.42
N VAL A 287 -4.27 2.64 23.18
CA VAL A 287 -3.30 2.68 22.09
C VAL A 287 -1.89 2.70 22.66
N VAL A 288 -1.11 1.69 22.33
CA VAL A 288 0.33 1.59 22.61
C VAL A 288 1.07 1.86 21.29
N PHE A 289 1.87 2.92 21.23
CA PHE A 289 2.69 3.19 20.05
C PHE A 289 3.88 2.24 19.97
N THR A 290 4.10 1.67 18.79
CA THR A 290 5.17 0.71 18.52
C THR A 290 5.94 1.13 17.27
N ARG A 291 7.01 0.40 16.90
CA ARG A 291 7.77 0.69 15.67
C ARG A 291 7.05 0.26 14.38
N GLY A 292 5.86 -0.35 14.49
CA GLY A 292 5.13 -0.97 13.40
C GLY A 292 4.35 -2.19 13.88
N ALA A 293 3.54 -2.76 12.99
CA ALA A 293 2.73 -3.95 13.29
C ALA A 293 3.59 -5.13 13.76
N THR A 294 4.79 -5.31 13.19
CA THR A 294 5.72 -6.38 13.62
C THR A 294 6.12 -6.23 15.09
N SER A 295 6.41 -5.02 15.56
CA SER A 295 6.75 -4.79 16.97
C SER A 295 5.54 -4.94 17.89
N ALA A 296 4.33 -4.61 17.41
CA ALA A 296 3.10 -4.89 18.15
C ALA A 296 2.83 -6.40 18.28
N LEU A 297 2.97 -7.16 17.19
CA LEU A 297 2.87 -8.63 17.19
C LEU A 297 3.90 -9.27 18.13
N GLN A 298 5.16 -8.81 18.05
CA GLN A 298 6.24 -9.24 18.94
C GLN A 298 5.90 -8.94 20.40
N MET A 299 5.46 -7.73 20.72
CA MET A 299 5.10 -7.33 22.09
C MET A 299 3.99 -8.22 22.66
N VAL A 300 2.95 -8.51 21.88
CA VAL A 300 1.89 -9.44 22.31
C VAL A 300 2.49 -10.82 22.55
N GLY A 301 3.23 -11.40 21.59
CA GLY A 301 3.83 -12.72 21.75
C GLY A 301 4.81 -12.82 22.92
N GLU A 302 5.60 -11.79 23.17
CA GLU A 302 6.60 -11.75 24.25
C GLU A 302 5.97 -11.61 25.63
N CYS A 303 4.92 -10.79 25.76
CA CYS A 303 4.26 -10.53 27.04
C CYS A 303 3.04 -11.43 27.27
N PHE A 304 2.63 -12.28 26.33
CA PHE A 304 1.47 -13.14 26.52
C PHE A 304 1.74 -14.13 27.69
N PRO A 305 0.76 -14.40 28.56
CA PRO A 305 0.93 -15.25 29.74
C PRO A 305 0.89 -16.73 29.33
N TRP A 306 1.92 -17.17 28.60
CA TRP A 306 2.05 -18.54 28.13
C TRP A 306 2.15 -19.50 29.31
N ASP A 307 1.31 -20.51 29.29
CA ASP A 307 1.24 -21.54 30.31
C ASP A 307 1.70 -22.88 29.73
N THR A 308 2.72 -23.47 30.36
CA THR A 308 3.31 -24.74 29.94
C THR A 308 2.26 -25.83 29.87
N ASP A 309 2.22 -26.55 28.75
CA ASP A 309 1.27 -27.65 28.46
C ASP A 309 -0.23 -27.27 28.50
N ARG A 310 -0.58 -25.98 28.67
CA ARG A 310 -1.96 -25.50 28.80
C ARG A 310 -2.36 -24.47 27.75
N SER A 311 -1.48 -23.52 27.43
CA SER A 311 -1.73 -22.54 26.37
C SER A 311 -1.51 -23.14 24.98
N GLU A 312 -2.33 -22.70 24.02
CA GLU A 312 -2.14 -22.99 22.60
C GLU A 312 -1.99 -21.67 21.82
N PHE A 313 -1.03 -21.62 20.89
CA PHE A 313 -0.91 -20.54 19.91
C PHE A 313 -1.40 -21.02 18.53
N VAL A 314 -2.58 -20.58 18.10
CA VAL A 314 -3.13 -20.95 16.79
C VAL A 314 -3.10 -19.73 15.87
N TYR A 315 -2.80 -19.92 14.60
CA TYR A 315 -2.87 -18.84 13.63
C TYR A 315 -3.28 -19.34 12.26
N LEU A 316 -3.87 -18.44 11.47
CA LEU A 316 -4.19 -18.71 10.08
C LEU A 316 -2.90 -18.85 9.25
N ARG A 317 -2.83 -19.85 8.38
CA ARG A 317 -1.63 -20.16 7.59
C ARG A 317 -1.20 -18.99 6.70
N GLU A 318 -2.15 -18.24 6.16
CA GLU A 318 -1.93 -17.09 5.27
C GLU A 318 -1.52 -15.81 6.01
N ASN A 319 -0.86 -15.93 7.17
CA ASN A 319 -0.33 -14.81 7.94
C ASN A 319 1.05 -14.32 7.46
N HIS A 320 1.35 -13.07 7.78
CA HIS A 320 2.69 -12.51 7.63
C HIS A 320 3.70 -13.19 8.57
N ASN A 321 4.97 -13.29 8.15
CA ASN A 321 6.09 -13.88 8.90
C ASN A 321 6.20 -13.41 10.36
N SER A 322 5.82 -12.17 10.64
CA SER A 322 5.86 -11.62 12.01
C SER A 322 4.94 -12.37 12.98
N VAL A 323 3.85 -12.97 12.51
CA VAL A 323 2.98 -13.83 13.32
C VAL A 323 3.63 -15.18 13.58
N LEU A 324 4.37 -15.72 12.60
CA LEU A 324 5.13 -16.96 12.76
C LEU A 324 6.17 -16.85 13.87
N GLY A 325 6.78 -15.68 14.04
CA GLY A 325 7.73 -15.42 15.11
C GLY A 325 7.15 -15.56 16.52
N ILE A 326 5.83 -15.46 16.71
CA ILE A 326 5.19 -15.66 18.01
C ILE A 326 5.32 -17.11 18.50
N ARG A 327 5.41 -18.08 17.57
CA ARG A 327 5.61 -19.51 17.88
C ARG A 327 6.84 -19.74 18.77
N GLU A 328 7.90 -18.96 18.59
CA GLU A 328 9.13 -19.05 19.37
C GLU A 328 8.90 -18.72 20.85
N TYR A 329 8.03 -17.75 21.14
CA TYR A 329 7.68 -17.40 22.51
C TYR A 329 6.81 -18.48 23.17
N ALA A 330 5.78 -18.96 22.46
CA ALA A 330 4.95 -20.07 22.91
C ALA A 330 5.79 -21.33 23.19
N ALA A 331 6.63 -21.74 22.23
CA ALA A 331 7.46 -22.94 22.35
C ALA A 331 8.47 -22.85 23.51
N ARG A 332 9.08 -21.68 23.75
CA ARG A 332 10.00 -21.47 24.89
C ARG A 332 9.33 -21.63 26.25
N HIS A 333 8.03 -21.38 26.34
CA HIS A 333 7.24 -21.59 27.55
C HIS A 333 6.62 -23.00 27.61
N GLY A 334 6.92 -23.88 26.65
CA GLY A 334 6.36 -25.23 26.56
C GLY A 334 4.88 -25.25 26.15
N SER A 335 4.40 -24.21 25.48
CA SER A 335 3.06 -24.15 24.88
C SER A 335 3.09 -24.65 23.44
N SER A 336 1.97 -25.20 22.95
CA SER A 336 1.87 -25.74 21.59
C SER A 336 1.52 -24.66 20.56
N PHE A 337 1.71 -24.94 19.26
CA PHE A 337 1.24 -24.06 18.19
C PHE A 337 0.61 -24.76 16.97
N ASN A 338 -0.49 -24.18 16.51
CA ASN A 338 -1.37 -24.44 15.35
C ASN A 338 -1.20 -23.58 14.09
N ALA A 339 -0.88 -24.11 12.90
CA ALA A 339 -1.27 -23.44 11.64
C ALA A 339 -2.59 -24.03 11.15
N LEU A 340 -3.60 -23.19 10.87
CA LEU A 340 -4.86 -23.63 10.25
C LEU A 340 -5.07 -22.99 8.88
N LYS A 341 -5.63 -23.74 7.94
CA LYS A 341 -6.19 -23.23 6.68
C LYS A 341 -7.54 -22.56 6.96
N GLU A 342 -7.96 -21.65 6.08
CA GLU A 342 -9.28 -20.99 6.18
C GLU A 342 -10.43 -22.00 6.39
N GLN A 343 -10.47 -23.07 5.60
CA GLN A 343 -11.51 -24.09 5.72
C GLN A 343 -11.48 -24.83 7.08
N GLU A 344 -10.29 -25.05 7.63
CA GLU A 344 -10.11 -25.71 8.93
C GLU A 344 -10.58 -24.79 10.07
N VAL A 345 -10.38 -23.47 9.94
CA VAL A 345 -10.96 -22.48 10.87
C VAL A 345 -12.48 -22.52 10.81
N GLU A 346 -13.08 -22.50 9.61
CA GLU A 346 -14.55 -22.58 9.46
C GLU A 346 -15.12 -23.87 10.05
N GLN A 347 -14.45 -25.01 9.84
CA GLN A 347 -14.83 -26.30 10.40
C GLN A 347 -14.67 -26.31 11.93
N TRP A 348 -13.57 -25.77 12.45
CA TRP A 348 -13.34 -25.68 13.89
C TRP A 348 -14.42 -24.84 14.57
N LEU A 349 -14.78 -23.71 13.98
CA LEU A 349 -15.82 -22.81 14.49
C LEU A 349 -17.25 -23.35 14.26
N GLY A 350 -17.42 -24.43 13.50
CA GLY A 350 -18.73 -25.00 13.17
C GLY A 350 -19.56 -24.10 12.26
N VAL A 351 -18.90 -23.26 11.45
CA VAL A 351 -19.52 -22.39 10.45
C VAL A 351 -19.96 -23.20 9.22
N ASN A 352 -19.26 -24.30 8.95
CA ASN A 352 -19.58 -25.26 7.90
C ASN A 352 -20.04 -26.60 8.51
N ASP A 353 -20.89 -27.35 7.82
CA ASP A 353 -21.39 -28.68 8.24
C ASP A 353 -20.30 -29.78 8.18
N ALA A 354 -19.13 -29.46 7.61
CA ALA A 354 -18.00 -30.38 7.53
C ALA A 354 -17.34 -30.58 8.91
N PRO A 355 -17.02 -31.83 9.29
CA PRO A 355 -16.36 -32.10 10.57
C PRO A 355 -14.94 -31.51 10.56
N PHE A 356 -14.52 -30.99 11.72
CA PHE A 356 -13.12 -30.62 11.93
C PHE A 356 -12.23 -31.87 11.85
N PRO A 357 -11.05 -31.81 11.18
CA PRO A 357 -10.16 -32.95 11.06
C PRO A 357 -9.71 -33.46 12.43
N ALA A 358 -9.39 -34.75 12.54
CA ALA A 358 -8.76 -35.21 13.77
C ALA A 358 -7.41 -34.50 13.93
N PRO A 359 -6.93 -34.22 15.15
CA PRO A 359 -5.64 -33.56 15.36
C PRO A 359 -4.45 -34.24 14.67
N ALA A 360 -4.51 -35.58 14.49
CA ALA A 360 -3.50 -36.36 13.77
C ALA A 360 -3.53 -36.15 12.24
N ASP A 361 -4.63 -35.62 11.69
CA ASP A 361 -4.83 -35.39 10.27
C ASP A 361 -4.50 -33.94 9.86
N LEU A 362 -4.09 -33.09 10.81
CA LEU A 362 -3.66 -31.71 10.53
C LEU A 362 -2.25 -31.73 9.90
N GLU A 363 -2.16 -31.35 8.61
CA GLU A 363 -0.90 -31.30 7.85
C GLU A 363 0.14 -30.39 8.51
N GLY A 364 1.37 -30.89 8.68
CA GLY A 364 2.50 -30.10 9.20
C GLY A 364 2.42 -29.80 10.70
N SER A 365 1.48 -30.40 11.42
CA SER A 365 1.52 -30.47 12.88
C SER A 365 2.74 -31.31 13.26
N PRO A 366 3.74 -30.78 14.01
CA PRO A 366 4.76 -31.64 14.60
C PRO A 366 4.04 -32.77 15.37
N ASN A 367 4.64 -33.94 15.52
CA ASN A 367 4.05 -35.00 16.36
C ASN A 367 4.13 -34.62 17.86
N TRP A 368 3.58 -33.48 18.28
CA TRP A 368 3.58 -33.01 19.67
C TRP A 368 2.50 -33.68 20.53
N TRP A 369 1.59 -34.45 19.93
CA TRP A 369 0.81 -35.44 20.70
C TRP A 369 1.72 -36.50 21.35
N ALA A 370 2.99 -36.61 20.92
CA ALA A 370 4.01 -37.48 21.49
C ALA A 370 4.87 -36.80 22.58
N ILE A 371 4.44 -35.66 23.16
CA ILE A 371 4.99 -35.24 24.45
C ILE A 371 4.59 -36.31 25.48
N GLU A 372 5.53 -37.18 25.85
CA GLU A 372 5.42 -38.02 27.04
C GLU A 372 5.21 -37.09 28.26
N GLY A 373 3.96 -36.89 28.66
CA GLY A 373 3.65 -35.91 29.70
C GLY A 373 2.34 -35.13 29.54
N ALA A 374 1.54 -35.37 28.50
CA ALA A 374 0.11 -35.06 28.53
C ALA A 374 -0.54 -35.93 29.64
N GLY A 375 -0.32 -35.53 30.89
CA GLY A 375 -0.70 -36.26 32.08
C GLY A 375 -2.20 -36.52 32.08
N ASP A 376 -2.61 -37.52 32.86
CA ASP A 376 -4.01 -37.86 33.12
C ASP A 376 -4.83 -36.59 33.34
N TYR A 377 -5.59 -36.17 32.32
CA TYR A 377 -6.50 -35.03 32.41
C TYR A 377 -7.51 -35.33 33.51
N ASP A 378 -7.47 -34.55 34.60
CA ASP A 378 -8.48 -34.58 35.66
C ASP A 378 -9.54 -33.52 35.36
N PRO A 379 -10.79 -33.90 35.04
CA PRO A 379 -11.89 -32.96 34.84
C PRO A 379 -12.16 -32.04 36.04
N ALA A 380 -11.62 -32.37 37.23
CA ALA A 380 -11.69 -31.50 38.41
C ALA A 380 -10.81 -30.25 38.31
N GLU A 381 -9.77 -30.22 37.46
CA GLU A 381 -8.92 -29.03 37.21
C GLU A 381 -9.69 -27.89 36.51
N ASP A 382 -10.80 -28.19 35.83
CA ASP A 382 -11.64 -27.23 35.11
C ASP A 382 -12.72 -26.56 36.01
N ALA A 383 -12.77 -26.89 37.30
CA ALA A 383 -13.85 -26.47 38.22
C ALA A 383 -13.83 -24.97 38.58
N ASP A 384 -12.66 -24.30 38.48
CA ASP A 384 -12.47 -22.89 38.86
C ASP A 384 -12.48 -21.90 37.65
N GLY A 385 -12.85 -22.36 36.45
CA GLY A 385 -12.82 -21.57 35.20
C GLY A 385 -11.48 -21.71 34.45
N PRO A 386 -11.31 -21.05 33.28
CA PRO A 386 -10.05 -21.14 32.54
C PRO A 386 -8.94 -20.45 33.35
N GLY A 387 -8.08 -21.24 33.97
CA GLY A 387 -6.90 -20.75 34.70
C GLY A 387 -5.72 -20.34 33.80
N HIS A 388 -5.92 -20.26 32.48
CA HIS A 388 -4.91 -19.97 31.46
C HIS A 388 -5.53 -19.41 30.18
N TYR A 389 -4.67 -18.84 29.32
CA TYR A 389 -5.06 -18.18 28.08
C TYR A 389 -4.47 -18.88 26.84
N SER A 390 -5.18 -18.84 25.73
CA SER A 390 -4.71 -19.27 24.41
C SER A 390 -4.87 -18.12 23.42
N LEU A 391 -4.00 -18.07 22.40
CA LEU A 391 -3.94 -16.96 21.46
C LEU A 391 -4.24 -17.45 20.04
N PHE A 392 -5.21 -16.82 19.38
CA PHE A 392 -5.49 -17.02 17.97
C PHE A 392 -5.10 -15.78 17.16
N ALA A 393 -4.22 -15.92 16.17
CA ALA A 393 -3.80 -14.80 15.31
C ALA A 393 -4.20 -14.98 13.85
N PHE A 394 -4.83 -13.97 13.24
CA PHE A 394 -5.13 -13.99 11.80
C PHE A 394 -5.07 -12.59 11.19
N PRO A 395 -4.79 -12.49 9.88
CA PRO A 395 -4.81 -11.20 9.22
C PRO A 395 -6.25 -10.84 8.84
N ALA A 396 -6.62 -9.57 8.92
CA ALA A 396 -7.90 -9.11 8.37
C ALA A 396 -7.89 -9.18 6.82
N GLU A 397 -6.74 -8.90 6.21
CA GLU A 397 -6.44 -9.08 4.79
C GLU A 397 -5.02 -9.66 4.67
N ASP A 398 -4.85 -10.72 3.89
CA ASP A 398 -3.53 -11.29 3.63
C ASP A 398 -2.72 -10.38 2.69
N ASN A 399 -1.42 -10.22 2.96
CA ASN A 399 -0.55 -9.33 2.20
C ASN A 399 0.04 -9.97 0.91
N TYR A 400 -0.32 -11.21 0.62
CA TYR A 400 0.14 -11.98 -0.53
C TYR A 400 -0.86 -11.89 -1.69
N SER A 401 -2.09 -12.40 -1.52
CA SER A 401 -3.17 -12.41 -2.50
C SER A 401 -4.27 -11.38 -2.23
N GLY A 402 -4.29 -10.73 -1.07
CA GLY A 402 -5.33 -9.73 -0.73
C GLY A 402 -6.68 -10.35 -0.36
N VAL A 403 -6.72 -11.61 0.04
CA VAL A 403 -7.93 -12.25 0.56
C VAL A 403 -8.26 -11.64 1.91
N LYS A 404 -9.51 -11.22 2.07
CA LYS A 404 -10.08 -10.77 3.35
C LYS A 404 -10.75 -11.94 4.06
N TYR A 405 -10.54 -12.02 5.36
CA TYR A 405 -11.12 -13.06 6.21
C TYR A 405 -12.29 -12.52 7.04
N PRO A 406 -13.28 -13.37 7.40
CA PRO A 406 -14.44 -12.93 8.17
C PRO A 406 -14.04 -12.38 9.55
N LEU A 407 -14.34 -11.11 9.81
CA LEU A 407 -14.08 -10.50 11.12
C LEU A 407 -15.03 -11.07 12.20
N GLU A 408 -16.14 -11.70 11.80
CA GLU A 408 -17.04 -12.42 12.70
C GLU A 408 -16.35 -13.56 13.45
N TRP A 409 -15.24 -14.09 12.90
CA TRP A 409 -14.41 -15.09 13.58
C TRP A 409 -13.91 -14.60 14.95
N ILE A 410 -13.69 -13.30 15.13
CA ILE A 410 -13.22 -12.73 16.41
C ILE A 410 -14.10 -13.20 17.57
N LYS A 411 -15.42 -12.94 17.48
CA LYS A 411 -16.37 -13.34 18.54
C LYS A 411 -16.53 -14.86 18.61
N GLN A 412 -16.50 -15.54 17.47
CA GLN A 412 -16.65 -17.00 17.44
C GLN A 412 -15.49 -17.71 18.14
N ILE A 413 -14.27 -17.21 17.97
CA ILE A 413 -13.06 -17.72 18.61
C ILE A 413 -13.06 -17.39 20.10
N GLN A 414 -13.34 -16.14 20.49
CA GLN A 414 -13.44 -15.72 21.89
C GLN A 414 -14.46 -16.54 22.71
N ASN A 415 -15.52 -17.03 22.05
CA ASN A 415 -16.55 -17.87 22.68
C ASN A 415 -16.17 -19.36 22.79
N ARG A 416 -14.99 -19.78 22.30
CA ARG A 416 -14.55 -21.16 22.43
C ARG A 416 -14.12 -21.41 23.87
N GLU A 417 -14.61 -22.50 24.46
CA GLU A 417 -14.27 -22.86 25.84
C GLU A 417 -13.12 -23.87 25.92
N ARG A 418 -12.70 -24.47 24.80
CA ARG A 418 -11.69 -25.56 24.75
C ARG A 418 -10.57 -25.26 23.78
N GLY A 419 -9.42 -25.86 24.03
CA GLY A 419 -8.30 -25.88 23.09
C GLY A 419 -8.68 -26.46 21.73
N LEU A 420 -7.88 -26.18 20.70
CA LEU A 420 -8.00 -26.77 19.38
C LEU A 420 -7.75 -28.28 19.44
N THR A 421 -6.79 -28.69 20.26
CA THR A 421 -6.34 -30.08 20.38
C THR A 421 -6.40 -30.61 21.82
N SER A 422 -6.40 -29.70 22.79
CA SER A 422 -6.48 -30.01 24.20
C SER A 422 -7.94 -30.05 24.66
N PRO A 423 -8.35 -31.06 25.46
CA PRO A 423 -9.68 -31.08 26.08
C PRO A 423 -9.84 -30.04 27.20
N ARG A 424 -8.73 -29.42 27.65
CA ARG A 424 -8.71 -28.44 28.75
C ARG A 424 -9.46 -27.16 28.39
N ARG A 425 -10.04 -26.50 29.40
CA ARG A 425 -10.69 -25.19 29.21
C ARG A 425 -9.67 -24.06 29.10
N THR A 426 -9.79 -23.21 28.09
CA THR A 426 -8.92 -22.04 27.90
C THR A 426 -9.75 -20.80 27.58
N ASP A 427 -9.26 -19.62 27.97
CA ASP A 427 -9.80 -18.33 27.52
C ASP A 427 -9.06 -17.91 26.24
N TRP A 428 -9.77 -17.83 25.11
CA TRP A 428 -9.19 -17.49 23.83
C TRP A 428 -9.12 -15.98 23.63
N LYS A 429 -7.91 -15.49 23.33
CA LYS A 429 -7.67 -14.12 22.88
C LYS A 429 -7.39 -14.09 21.39
N VAL A 430 -7.83 -13.01 20.74
CA VAL A 430 -7.70 -12.82 19.29
C VAL A 430 -6.76 -11.67 18.98
N LEU A 431 -5.70 -11.97 18.22
CA LEU A 431 -4.73 -11.03 17.68
C LEU A 431 -5.00 -10.81 16.19
N LEU A 432 -5.55 -9.65 15.84
CA LEU A 432 -5.87 -9.27 14.47
C LEU A 432 -4.69 -8.52 13.82
N ASP A 433 -4.07 -9.12 12.81
CA ASP A 433 -3.13 -8.39 11.95
C ASP A 433 -3.89 -7.55 10.92
N ALA A 434 -4.02 -6.26 11.20
CA ALA A 434 -4.76 -5.33 10.37
C ALA A 434 -3.85 -4.56 9.39
N ALA A 435 -2.54 -4.84 9.34
CA ALA A 435 -1.56 -4.00 8.67
C ALA A 435 -1.75 -3.89 7.15
N ALA A 436 -2.25 -4.94 6.48
CA ALA A 436 -2.58 -4.91 5.05
C ALA A 436 -4.03 -4.47 4.77
N PHE A 437 -4.91 -4.54 5.76
CA PHE A 437 -6.35 -4.25 5.64
C PHE A 437 -6.64 -2.74 5.76
N VAL A 438 -6.20 -2.12 6.85
CA VAL A 438 -6.56 -0.73 7.20
C VAL A 438 -6.06 0.38 6.26
N PRO A 439 -5.08 0.17 5.36
CA PRO A 439 -4.77 1.14 4.31
C PRO A 439 -5.96 1.44 3.39
N SER A 440 -6.83 0.46 3.13
CA SER A 440 -7.92 0.61 2.16
C SER A 440 -9.28 0.10 2.64
N GLN A 441 -9.36 -0.53 3.81
CA GLN A 441 -10.57 -1.14 4.32
C GLN A 441 -10.99 -0.51 5.66
N PRO A 442 -12.29 -0.27 5.89
CA PRO A 442 -12.79 0.21 7.16
C PRO A 442 -12.76 -0.90 8.23
N LEU A 443 -12.31 -0.57 9.44
CA LEU A 443 -12.33 -1.45 10.60
C LEU A 443 -13.03 -0.73 11.76
N ASN A 444 -14.00 -1.41 12.39
CA ASN A 444 -14.75 -0.89 13.54
C ASN A 444 -14.69 -1.87 14.72
N LEU A 445 -14.02 -1.49 15.80
CA LEU A 445 -13.78 -2.31 16.98
C LEU A 445 -14.95 -2.33 17.97
N GLU A 446 -15.97 -1.47 17.81
CA GLU A 446 -17.28 -1.66 18.47
C GLU A 446 -18.02 -2.87 17.89
N GLU A 447 -17.93 -3.05 16.57
CA GLU A 447 -18.60 -4.15 15.86
C GLU A 447 -17.82 -5.46 15.98
N THR A 448 -16.49 -5.37 15.87
CA THR A 448 -15.55 -6.50 15.80
C THR A 448 -14.49 -6.39 16.90
N PRO A 449 -14.83 -6.72 18.16
CA PRO A 449 -14.07 -6.28 19.31
C PRO A 449 -12.90 -7.22 19.64
N ALA A 450 -11.89 -7.22 18.76
CA ALA A 450 -10.67 -8.01 18.90
C ALA A 450 -9.87 -7.62 20.15
N ASP A 451 -9.18 -8.58 20.75
CA ASP A 451 -8.40 -8.36 21.97
C ASP A 451 -7.16 -7.51 21.72
N PHE A 452 -6.52 -7.75 20.57
CA PHE A 452 -5.31 -7.07 20.12
C PHE A 452 -5.40 -6.78 18.62
N VAL A 453 -5.06 -5.56 18.20
CA VAL A 453 -5.02 -5.17 16.79
C VAL A 453 -3.71 -4.46 16.49
N CYS A 454 -2.95 -4.95 15.51
CA CYS A 454 -1.69 -4.32 15.11
C CYS A 454 -1.81 -3.57 13.78
N VAL A 455 -1.23 -2.36 13.74
CA VAL A 455 -1.25 -1.49 12.55
C VAL A 455 0.12 -0.86 12.29
N SER A 456 0.35 -0.45 11.04
CA SER A 456 1.54 0.32 10.62
C SER A 456 1.12 1.55 9.85
N PHE A 457 1.42 2.74 10.36
CA PHE A 457 0.89 3.98 9.76
C PHE A 457 1.53 4.31 8.41
N TYR A 458 2.77 3.90 8.17
CA TYR A 458 3.41 4.06 6.86
C TYR A 458 2.70 3.28 5.74
N LYS A 459 2.00 2.19 6.07
CA LYS A 459 1.16 1.47 5.10
C LYS A 459 -0.14 2.19 4.78
N MET A 460 -0.60 3.09 5.66
CA MET A 460 -1.78 3.91 5.42
C MET A 460 -1.39 5.22 4.71
N PHE A 461 -0.43 5.95 5.27
CA PHE A 461 -0.14 7.33 4.92
C PHE A 461 1.22 7.55 4.24
N GLY A 462 2.07 6.51 4.14
CA GLY A 462 3.45 6.60 3.64
C GLY A 462 4.44 7.28 4.58
N TYR A 463 3.99 8.22 5.41
CA TYR A 463 4.77 8.88 6.46
C TYR A 463 3.94 8.96 7.76
N PRO A 464 4.56 8.79 8.94
CA PRO A 464 5.97 8.47 9.18
C PRO A 464 6.29 6.97 9.02
N THR A 465 7.56 6.67 8.71
CA THR A 465 8.08 5.29 8.76
C THR A 465 8.57 4.96 10.17
N GLY A 466 8.57 3.68 10.55
CA GLY A 466 9.00 3.26 11.89
C GLY A 466 8.02 3.57 13.02
N LEU A 467 6.75 3.84 12.69
CA LEU A 467 5.66 4.04 13.65
C LEU A 467 4.47 3.14 13.31
N GLY A 468 3.94 2.49 14.33
CA GLY A 468 2.71 1.70 14.31
C GLY A 468 2.03 1.77 15.67
N ALA A 469 1.03 0.92 15.86
CA ALA A 469 0.36 0.81 17.14
C ALA A 469 -0.12 -0.61 17.40
N LEU A 470 -0.19 -0.94 18.70
CA LEU A 470 -1.02 -2.00 19.25
C LEU A 470 -2.25 -1.34 19.87
N ILE A 471 -3.42 -1.64 19.34
CA ILE A 471 -4.71 -1.27 19.94
C ILE A 471 -5.15 -2.48 20.76
N ILE A 472 -5.37 -2.27 22.05
CA ILE A 472 -5.55 -3.35 23.04
C ILE A 472 -6.80 -3.09 23.87
N ARG A 473 -7.59 -4.14 24.11
CA ARG A 473 -8.72 -4.05 25.04
C ARG A 473 -8.23 -3.83 26.46
N THR A 474 -8.87 -2.91 27.19
CA THR A 474 -8.51 -2.52 28.56
C THR A 474 -8.38 -3.72 29.49
N GLU A 475 -9.31 -4.67 29.42
CA GLU A 475 -9.30 -5.87 30.27
C GLU A 475 -8.14 -6.84 29.99
N ASN A 476 -7.49 -6.73 28.83
CA ASN A 476 -6.36 -7.57 28.43
C ASN A 476 -5.00 -6.90 28.66
N VAL A 477 -4.94 -5.67 29.16
CA VAL A 477 -3.67 -5.00 29.45
C VAL A 477 -2.93 -5.70 30.59
N ASP A 478 -3.67 -6.16 31.60
CA ASP A 478 -3.08 -6.77 32.80
C ASP A 478 -2.81 -8.26 32.66
N ILE A 479 -3.32 -8.91 31.60
CA ILE A 479 -2.91 -10.28 31.28
C ILE A 479 -1.52 -10.32 30.64
N LEU A 480 -1.06 -9.21 30.04
CA LEU A 480 0.27 -9.14 29.45
C LEU A 480 1.34 -9.01 30.55
N ASP A 481 2.12 -10.07 30.73
CA ASP A 481 3.22 -10.16 31.69
C ASP A 481 4.50 -9.57 31.10
N LYS A 482 4.61 -8.24 31.17
CA LYS A 482 5.76 -7.50 30.64
C LYS A 482 6.97 -7.65 31.54
N VAL A 483 7.97 -8.40 31.08
CA VAL A 483 9.23 -8.66 31.79
C VAL A 483 10.21 -7.48 31.71
N PHE A 484 10.43 -6.94 30.51
CA PHE A 484 11.37 -5.83 30.31
C PHE A 484 10.73 -4.48 30.66
N TRP A 485 11.49 -3.58 31.27
CA TRP A 485 11.06 -2.21 31.57
C TRP A 485 12.21 -1.21 31.48
N GLY A 486 11.87 0.05 31.26
CA GLY A 486 12.81 1.16 31.16
C GLY A 486 12.19 2.46 31.65
N GLY A 487 12.90 3.58 31.46
CA GLY A 487 12.31 4.90 31.66
C GLY A 487 11.07 5.07 30.78
N GLY A 488 10.05 5.81 31.23
CA GLY A 488 8.75 5.89 30.55
C GLY A 488 7.77 4.85 31.10
N SER A 489 8.14 3.56 31.11
CA SER A 489 7.27 2.47 31.58
C SER A 489 7.36 2.17 33.07
N VAL A 490 8.49 2.48 33.71
CA VAL A 490 8.67 2.35 35.17
C VAL A 490 8.25 3.63 35.89
N SER A 491 7.55 3.48 37.02
CA SER A 491 7.18 4.57 37.94
C SER A 491 8.26 4.76 39.02
N ILE A 492 8.70 3.67 39.63
CA ILE A 492 9.76 3.65 40.64
C ILE A 492 10.51 2.31 40.60
N SER A 493 11.81 2.32 40.90
CA SER A 493 12.62 1.11 40.98
C SER A 493 13.75 1.24 42.00
N SER A 494 14.26 0.09 42.45
CA SER A 494 15.44 -0.02 43.32
C SER A 494 16.62 -0.58 42.53
N SER A 495 17.81 -0.02 42.75
CA SER A 495 19.05 -0.51 42.15
C SER A 495 19.67 -1.70 42.90
N GLU A 496 19.30 -1.90 44.17
CA GLU A 496 19.93 -2.89 45.06
C GLU A 496 19.04 -4.10 45.34
N THR A 497 17.75 -4.01 45.02
CA THR A 497 16.76 -5.07 45.25
C THR A 497 15.96 -5.32 43.98
N ASP A 498 15.38 -6.50 43.86
CA ASP A 498 14.41 -6.83 42.81
C ASP A 498 13.05 -6.19 43.12
N PHE A 499 13.00 -4.86 43.04
CA PHE A 499 11.81 -4.07 43.27
C PHE A 499 11.65 -3.03 42.15
N HIS A 500 10.48 -3.05 41.53
CA HIS A 500 10.03 -2.05 40.59
C HIS A 500 8.50 -1.98 40.59
N GLU A 501 7.96 -0.82 40.23
CA GLU A 501 6.54 -0.64 39.91
C GLU A 501 6.42 0.02 38.54
N LEU A 502 5.60 -0.55 37.67
CA LEU A 502 5.30 0.01 36.35
C LEU A 502 4.29 1.15 36.46
N GLN A 503 4.20 1.97 35.42
CA GLN A 503 3.16 2.99 35.26
C GLN A 503 1.76 2.35 35.28
N CYS A 504 0.79 3.08 35.83
CA CYS A 504 -0.59 2.62 35.92
C CYS A 504 -1.39 2.78 34.61
N GLN A 505 -0.98 3.71 33.74
CA GLN A 505 -1.62 3.92 32.44
C GLN A 505 -1.20 2.81 31.48
N PRO A 506 -2.14 2.09 30.84
CA PRO A 506 -1.84 0.99 29.92
C PRO A 506 -0.83 1.32 28.81
N SER A 507 -0.97 2.49 28.17
CA SER A 507 -0.04 2.95 27.14
C SER A 507 1.37 3.13 27.70
N SER A 508 1.50 3.86 28.80
CA SER A 508 2.79 4.12 29.45
C SER A 508 3.44 2.84 29.98
N LYS A 509 2.68 1.91 30.56
CA LYS A 509 3.17 0.61 31.06
C LYS A 509 3.93 -0.17 29.97
N MET A 510 3.46 -0.05 28.72
CA MET A 510 3.96 -0.81 27.57
C MET A 510 4.97 -0.04 26.70
N GLU A 511 5.12 1.27 26.90
CA GLU A 511 6.00 2.14 26.09
C GLU A 511 7.33 2.39 26.81
N ASP A 512 8.35 1.64 26.39
CA ASP A 512 9.70 1.79 26.93
C ASP A 512 10.47 2.95 26.25
N GLY A 513 11.04 3.81 27.09
CA GLY A 513 11.83 4.96 26.67
C GLY A 513 10.98 6.12 26.15
N THR A 514 11.66 7.07 25.51
CA THR A 514 10.98 8.18 24.83
C THR A 514 10.34 7.67 23.55
N VAL A 515 9.02 7.79 23.45
CA VAL A 515 8.27 7.52 22.23
C VAL A 515 8.68 8.48 21.09
N PRO A 516 8.54 8.10 19.82
CA PRO A 516 8.85 8.98 18.68
C PRO A 516 7.79 10.08 18.53
N PHE A 517 7.75 11.02 19.49
CA PHE A 517 6.67 11.97 19.68
C PHE A 517 6.45 12.88 18.45
N LEU A 518 7.50 13.25 17.71
CA LEU A 518 7.35 14.05 16.48
C LEU A 518 6.62 13.27 15.37
N ASP A 519 6.91 11.98 15.23
CA ASP A 519 6.25 11.10 14.26
C ASP A 519 4.80 10.85 14.68
N ILE A 520 4.54 10.67 15.98
CA ILE A 520 3.19 10.54 16.53
C ILE A 520 2.36 11.79 16.24
N ILE A 521 2.91 12.98 16.51
CA ILE A 521 2.24 14.27 16.23
C ILE A 521 1.91 14.41 14.74
N ALA A 522 2.77 13.91 13.86
CA ALA A 522 2.58 13.98 12.41
C ALA A 522 1.41 13.13 11.89
N LEU A 523 0.92 12.14 12.66
CA LEU A 523 -0.17 11.25 12.25
C LEU A 523 -1.44 11.99 11.85
N LYS A 524 -1.75 13.10 12.51
CA LYS A 524 -2.97 13.89 12.22
C LYS A 524 -3.05 14.33 10.75
N HIS A 525 -1.92 14.62 10.12
CA HIS A 525 -1.87 15.05 8.72
C HIS A 525 -2.24 13.89 7.77
N GLY A 526 -1.91 12.65 8.15
CA GLY A 526 -2.33 11.43 7.44
C GLY A 526 -3.82 11.14 7.62
N PHE A 527 -4.34 11.25 8.84
CA PHE A 527 -5.79 11.11 9.08
C PHE A 527 -6.60 12.19 8.36
N ASP A 528 -6.13 13.43 8.36
CA ASP A 528 -6.79 14.53 7.64
C ASP A 528 -6.76 14.33 6.12
N MET A 529 -5.73 13.66 5.58
CA MET A 529 -5.72 13.25 4.17
C MET A 529 -6.89 12.31 3.88
N TYR A 530 -7.10 11.27 4.69
CA TYR A 530 -8.22 10.34 4.50
C TYR A 530 -9.58 11.06 4.61
N LYS A 531 -9.72 11.99 5.56
CA LYS A 531 -10.92 12.83 5.66
C LYS A 531 -11.15 13.66 4.39
N ARG A 532 -10.10 14.27 3.82
CA ARG A 532 -10.19 15.04 2.57
C ARG A 532 -10.60 14.19 1.36
N LEU A 533 -10.24 12.90 1.35
CA LEU A 533 -10.66 11.95 0.31
C LEU A 533 -12.10 11.44 0.49
N GLY A 534 -12.82 11.90 1.53
CA GLY A 534 -14.18 11.44 1.84
C GLY A 534 -14.23 10.23 2.78
N GLY A 535 -13.12 9.88 3.42
CA GLY A 535 -13.01 8.78 4.39
C GLY A 535 -12.55 7.45 3.77
N VAL A 536 -12.32 6.45 4.63
CA VAL A 536 -11.79 5.13 4.23
C VAL A 536 -12.75 4.41 3.27
N GLN A 537 -14.06 4.59 3.43
CA GLN A 537 -15.03 3.95 2.53
C GLN A 537 -14.83 4.39 1.07
N LYS A 538 -14.59 5.67 0.82
CA LYS A 538 -14.30 6.17 -0.53
C LYS A 538 -12.98 5.62 -1.08
N VAL A 539 -11.98 5.43 -0.22
CA VAL A 539 -10.73 4.74 -0.59
C VAL A 539 -11.00 3.29 -0.95
N GLN A 540 -11.80 2.57 -0.17
CA GLN A 540 -12.19 1.18 -0.43
C GLN A 540 -12.89 1.05 -1.78
N ASP A 541 -13.87 1.92 -2.05
CA ASP A 541 -14.65 1.92 -3.30
C ASP A 541 -13.75 2.15 -4.52
N HIS A 542 -12.85 3.13 -4.42
CA HIS A 542 -11.87 3.47 -5.46
C HIS A 542 -10.87 2.34 -5.72
N VAL A 543 -10.31 1.74 -4.68
CA VAL A 543 -9.36 0.61 -4.84
C VAL A 543 -10.08 -0.61 -5.41
N SER A 544 -11.28 -0.91 -4.92
CA SER A 544 -12.05 -2.09 -5.35
C SER A 544 -12.41 -2.03 -6.83
N CYS A 545 -12.80 -0.87 -7.36
CA CYS A 545 -13.13 -0.74 -8.78
C CYS A 545 -11.90 -0.90 -9.69
N LEU A 546 -10.74 -0.43 -9.25
CA LEU A 546 -9.48 -0.62 -9.96
C LEU A 546 -9.01 -2.08 -9.94
N VAL A 547 -9.10 -2.76 -8.79
CA VAL A 547 -8.79 -4.19 -8.68
C VAL A 547 -9.72 -5.01 -9.56
N GLU A 548 -11.01 -4.68 -9.58
CA GLU A 548 -11.98 -5.35 -10.43
C GLU A 548 -11.62 -5.19 -11.92
N TYR A 549 -11.37 -3.95 -12.36
CA TYR A 549 -10.97 -3.68 -13.74
C TYR A 549 -9.65 -4.38 -14.11
N ALA A 550 -8.63 -4.28 -13.25
CA ALA A 550 -7.34 -4.92 -13.45
C ALA A 550 -7.49 -6.43 -13.59
N TYR A 551 -8.25 -7.08 -12.70
CA TYR A 551 -8.51 -8.51 -12.78
C TYR A 551 -9.21 -8.90 -14.08
N ASP A 552 -10.28 -8.20 -14.45
CA ASP A 552 -11.06 -8.50 -15.66
C ASP A 552 -10.18 -8.36 -16.93
N GLN A 553 -9.25 -7.40 -16.97
CA GLN A 553 -8.33 -7.23 -18.10
C GLN A 553 -7.17 -8.23 -18.11
N LEU A 554 -6.53 -8.46 -16.95
CA LEU A 554 -5.38 -9.35 -16.83
C LEU A 554 -5.76 -10.82 -17.04
N SER A 555 -6.91 -11.25 -16.50
CA SER A 555 -7.40 -12.63 -16.67
C SER A 555 -7.84 -12.95 -18.10
N ALA A 556 -8.15 -11.93 -18.90
CA ALA A 556 -8.53 -12.08 -20.31
C ALA A 556 -7.32 -12.25 -21.24
N LEU A 557 -6.09 -12.04 -20.77
CA LEU A 557 -4.88 -12.21 -21.58
C LEU A 557 -4.65 -13.69 -21.91
N GLN A 558 -4.61 -14.00 -23.20
CA GLN A 558 -4.38 -15.34 -23.72
C GLN A 558 -3.26 -15.34 -24.76
N HIS A 559 -2.50 -16.42 -24.80
CA HIS A 559 -1.61 -16.73 -25.92
C HIS A 559 -2.42 -17.09 -27.18
N SER A 560 -1.77 -17.10 -28.33
CA SER A 560 -2.36 -17.49 -29.62
C SER A 560 -2.97 -18.90 -29.64
N ASN A 561 -2.55 -19.78 -28.74
CA ASN A 561 -3.11 -21.12 -28.56
C ASN A 561 -4.34 -21.17 -27.62
N GLY A 562 -4.81 -20.01 -27.14
CA GLY A 562 -5.97 -19.87 -26.25
C GLY A 562 -5.69 -20.13 -24.77
N ARG A 563 -4.46 -20.48 -24.39
CA ARG A 563 -4.10 -20.66 -22.97
C ARG A 563 -3.87 -19.31 -22.29
N PRO A 564 -4.16 -19.19 -20.98
CA PRO A 564 -3.99 -17.94 -20.24
C PRO A 564 -2.51 -17.55 -20.13
N VAL A 565 -2.24 -16.25 -20.16
CA VAL A 565 -0.90 -15.68 -19.90
C VAL A 565 -0.60 -15.64 -18.41
N LEU A 566 -1.63 -15.55 -17.55
CA LEU A 566 -1.48 -15.36 -16.11
C LEU A 566 -2.26 -16.41 -15.33
N LYS A 567 -1.63 -16.93 -14.27
CA LYS A 567 -2.32 -17.66 -13.18
C LYS A 567 -2.48 -16.71 -12.01
N ILE A 568 -3.67 -16.15 -11.84
CA ILE A 568 -3.98 -15.18 -10.77
C ILE A 568 -4.48 -15.91 -9.51
N TYR A 569 -4.01 -15.50 -8.34
CA TYR A 569 -4.35 -16.04 -7.02
C TYR A 569 -5.29 -15.11 -6.25
N GLY A 570 -6.08 -15.66 -5.33
CA GLY A 570 -7.04 -14.91 -4.51
C GLY A 570 -8.50 -15.23 -4.83
N LYS A 571 -9.43 -14.43 -4.29
CA LYS A 571 -10.88 -14.62 -4.41
C LYS A 571 -11.53 -13.67 -5.43
N HIS A 572 -10.79 -13.31 -6.48
CA HIS A 572 -11.25 -12.38 -7.52
C HIS A 572 -12.50 -12.84 -8.31
N THR A 573 -12.78 -14.15 -8.33
CA THR A 573 -13.96 -14.74 -8.99
C THR A 573 -15.14 -14.95 -8.05
N HIS A 574 -14.98 -14.68 -6.75
CA HIS A 574 -16.04 -14.87 -5.77
C HIS A 574 -17.25 -13.95 -6.09
N PRO A 575 -18.51 -14.42 -5.98
CA PRO A 575 -19.68 -13.59 -6.26
C PRO A 575 -19.69 -12.27 -5.46
N ASP A 576 -19.26 -12.34 -4.21
CA ASP A 576 -19.11 -11.19 -3.31
C ASP A 576 -17.65 -10.68 -3.23
N ARG A 577 -16.89 -10.70 -4.34
CA ARG A 577 -15.46 -10.31 -4.37
C ARG A 577 -15.14 -8.98 -3.68
N HIS A 578 -16.03 -7.98 -3.76
CA HIS A 578 -15.88 -6.70 -3.06
C HIS A 578 -15.72 -6.83 -1.53
N LYS A 579 -16.28 -7.88 -0.92
CA LYS A 579 -16.15 -8.17 0.51
C LYS A 579 -14.92 -9.02 0.85
N VAL A 580 -14.55 -9.94 -0.04
CA VAL A 580 -13.54 -10.99 0.26
C VAL A 580 -12.19 -10.77 -0.44
N GLN A 581 -12.05 -9.74 -1.27
CA GLN A 581 -10.84 -9.42 -2.03
C GLN A 581 -10.48 -7.94 -1.85
N GLY A 582 -9.24 -7.67 -1.46
CA GLY A 582 -8.68 -6.36 -1.20
C GLY A 582 -7.85 -5.80 -2.35
N GLY A 583 -6.89 -4.94 -2.02
CA GLY A 583 -6.14 -4.12 -2.98
C GLY A 583 -5.08 -4.85 -3.80
N VAL A 584 -4.88 -6.15 -3.56
CA VAL A 584 -3.76 -6.93 -4.10
C VAL A 584 -4.22 -7.83 -5.25
N ILE A 585 -3.39 -7.95 -6.28
CA ILE A 585 -3.48 -8.96 -7.34
C ILE A 585 -2.12 -9.66 -7.42
N ASN A 586 -2.12 -10.96 -7.12
CA ASN A 586 -0.92 -11.77 -7.14
C ASN A 586 -1.05 -12.84 -8.22
N PHE A 587 0.01 -13.08 -8.98
CA PHE A 587 -0.03 -14.00 -10.11
C PHE A 587 1.34 -14.59 -10.46
N SER A 588 1.29 -15.71 -11.17
CA SER A 588 2.42 -16.23 -11.95
C SER A 588 2.21 -15.92 -13.43
N VAL A 589 3.27 -15.57 -14.14
CA VAL A 589 3.24 -15.41 -15.60
C VAL A 589 3.54 -16.75 -16.24
N LEU A 590 2.79 -17.13 -17.27
CA LEU A 590 2.87 -18.42 -17.94
C LEU A 590 3.39 -18.25 -19.37
N LYS A 591 4.10 -19.27 -19.85
CA LYS A 591 4.46 -19.48 -21.25
C LYS A 591 3.29 -20.11 -22.02
N PRO A 592 3.33 -20.14 -23.37
CA PRO A 592 2.32 -20.82 -24.17
C PRO A 592 2.12 -22.31 -23.83
N ASP A 593 3.15 -23.02 -23.35
CA ASP A 593 3.09 -24.41 -22.92
C ASP A 593 2.50 -24.61 -21.50
N GLY A 594 2.22 -23.52 -20.79
CA GLY A 594 1.68 -23.50 -19.43
C GLY A 594 2.73 -23.47 -18.32
N GLU A 595 4.03 -23.52 -18.65
CA GLU A 595 5.08 -23.40 -17.65
C GLU A 595 5.18 -21.98 -17.09
N PRO A 596 5.47 -21.81 -15.79
CA PRO A 596 5.73 -20.50 -15.21
C PRO A 596 7.02 -19.87 -15.78
N ILE A 597 6.99 -18.55 -15.96
CA ILE A 597 8.15 -17.69 -16.15
C ILE A 597 8.63 -17.24 -14.77
N GLY A 598 9.95 -17.15 -14.61
CA GLY A 598 10.58 -16.69 -13.37
C GLY A 598 10.09 -15.31 -12.95
N TYR A 599 9.72 -15.17 -11.68
CA TYR A 599 9.29 -13.89 -11.11
C TYR A 599 10.43 -12.85 -11.08
N VAL A 600 11.70 -13.28 -11.02
CA VAL A 600 12.87 -12.40 -11.09
C VAL A 600 12.92 -11.71 -12.45
N ARG A 601 12.74 -12.46 -13.53
CA ARG A 601 12.65 -11.88 -14.88
C ARG A 601 11.54 -10.83 -14.97
N VAL A 602 10.35 -11.14 -14.45
CA VAL A 602 9.23 -10.19 -14.46
C VAL A 602 9.55 -8.93 -13.64
N GLN A 603 10.25 -9.07 -12.51
CA GLN A 603 10.71 -7.95 -11.70
C GLN A 603 11.63 -7.01 -12.50
N HIS A 604 12.63 -7.56 -13.19
CA HIS A 604 13.57 -6.74 -13.97
C HIS A 604 12.92 -6.08 -15.20
N GLU A 605 12.11 -6.83 -15.96
CA GLU A 605 11.43 -6.28 -17.14
C GLU A 605 10.41 -5.19 -16.75
N SER A 606 9.66 -5.40 -15.66
CA SER A 606 8.68 -4.41 -15.18
C SER A 606 9.34 -3.16 -14.61
N ALA A 607 10.44 -3.31 -13.86
CA ALA A 607 11.23 -2.18 -13.35
C ALA A 607 11.84 -1.36 -14.49
N ALA A 608 12.38 -2.01 -15.53
CA ALA A 608 12.88 -1.33 -16.72
C ALA A 608 11.79 -0.55 -17.47
N ALA A 609 10.54 -1.01 -17.37
CA ALA A 609 9.36 -0.34 -17.92
C ALA A 609 8.74 0.72 -16.98
N GLY A 610 9.32 0.97 -15.80
CA GLY A 610 8.88 2.00 -14.86
C GLY A 610 7.78 1.56 -13.88
N PHE A 611 7.53 0.26 -13.73
CA PHE A 611 6.58 -0.27 -12.75
C PHE A 611 7.27 -0.59 -11.42
N HIS A 612 6.63 -0.18 -10.32
CA HIS A 612 7.04 -0.54 -8.97
C HIS A 612 6.11 -1.63 -8.43
N ILE A 613 6.51 -2.89 -8.61
CA ILE A 613 5.80 -4.08 -8.12
C ILE A 613 6.70 -4.88 -7.17
N ARG A 614 6.13 -5.88 -6.50
CA ARG A 614 6.85 -6.78 -5.60
C ARG A 614 6.89 -8.19 -6.17
N THR A 615 7.96 -8.92 -5.90
CA THR A 615 8.09 -10.34 -6.26
C THR A 615 8.61 -11.17 -5.09
N GLY A 616 8.53 -12.50 -5.21
CA GLY A 616 8.93 -13.45 -4.17
C GLY A 616 7.77 -13.86 -3.25
N ALA A 617 8.09 -14.45 -2.10
CA ALA A 617 7.09 -14.95 -1.14
C ALA A 617 6.33 -13.86 -0.37
N SER A 618 6.66 -12.57 -0.59
CA SER A 618 6.02 -11.41 0.06
C SER A 618 5.93 -11.50 1.59
N CYS A 619 6.92 -12.12 2.24
CA CYS A 619 6.92 -12.36 3.69
C CYS A 619 5.68 -13.13 4.20
N ASN A 620 5.04 -13.92 3.35
CA ASN A 620 3.88 -14.74 3.67
C ASN A 620 4.04 -16.13 3.03
N PRO A 621 4.94 -16.95 3.59
CA PRO A 621 5.30 -18.25 3.03
C PRO A 621 4.09 -19.20 3.01
N GLY A 622 3.19 -19.10 3.99
CA GLY A 622 2.00 -19.95 4.05
C GLY A 622 1.07 -19.72 2.85
N ALA A 623 0.74 -18.48 2.52
CA ALA A 623 -0.06 -18.15 1.34
C ALA A 623 0.71 -18.44 0.04
N CYS A 624 2.00 -18.05 -0.02
CA CYS A 624 2.83 -18.23 -1.20
C CYS A 624 2.99 -19.70 -1.59
N TYR A 625 3.49 -20.52 -0.68
CA TYR A 625 3.77 -21.92 -0.99
C TYR A 625 2.49 -22.72 -1.22
N SER A 626 1.40 -22.39 -0.52
CA SER A 626 0.09 -22.98 -0.86
C SER A 626 -0.38 -22.62 -2.26
N ALA A 627 -0.18 -21.37 -2.71
CA ALA A 627 -0.56 -20.94 -4.06
C ALA A 627 0.31 -21.58 -5.16
N LEU A 628 1.57 -21.86 -4.85
CA LEU A 628 2.55 -22.45 -5.75
C LEU A 628 2.56 -23.99 -5.72
N GLY A 629 1.87 -24.60 -4.75
CA GLY A 629 1.78 -26.06 -4.60
C GLY A 629 3.04 -26.69 -4.00
N ILE A 630 3.74 -25.94 -3.16
CA ILE A 630 4.92 -26.38 -2.42
C ILE A 630 4.50 -26.80 -1.01
N LEU A 631 4.96 -27.98 -0.60
CA LEU A 631 4.62 -28.61 0.68
C LEU A 631 5.59 -28.18 1.80
N PRO A 632 5.17 -28.17 3.08
CA PRO A 632 6.04 -27.78 4.19
C PRO A 632 7.37 -28.54 4.25
N GLY A 633 7.34 -29.87 4.10
CA GLY A 633 8.56 -30.70 4.13
C GLY A 633 9.54 -30.44 2.98
N GLU A 634 9.08 -29.82 1.90
CA GLU A 634 9.94 -29.38 0.78
C GLU A 634 10.65 -28.06 1.13
N ILE A 635 9.98 -27.18 1.87
CA ILE A 635 10.57 -25.94 2.34
C ILE A 635 11.65 -26.20 3.39
N GLU A 636 11.47 -27.18 4.26
CA GLU A 636 12.48 -27.53 5.27
C GLU A 636 13.78 -28.00 4.60
N GLN A 637 13.68 -28.74 3.50
CA GLN A 637 14.86 -29.16 2.72
C GLN A 637 15.59 -27.99 2.06
N LEU A 638 14.86 -26.95 1.62
CA LEU A 638 15.48 -25.72 1.08
C LEU A 638 16.44 -25.04 2.07
N ALA A 639 16.21 -25.17 3.38
CA ALA A 639 17.06 -24.53 4.39
C ALA A 639 18.51 -25.04 4.35
N SER A 640 18.71 -26.29 3.96
CA SER A 640 20.04 -26.91 3.81
C SER A 640 20.74 -26.53 2.49
N LEU A 641 19.98 -26.06 1.50
CA LEU A 641 20.45 -25.77 0.14
C LEU A 641 20.61 -24.26 -0.13
N LYS A 642 20.06 -23.39 0.71
CA LYS A 642 20.18 -21.93 0.56
C LYS A 642 21.44 -21.38 1.23
N GLU A 643 22.23 -20.61 0.48
CA GLU A 643 23.43 -19.95 1.01
C GLU A 643 23.14 -18.57 1.64
N GLY A 644 21.91 -18.01 1.50
CA GLY A 644 21.49 -16.80 2.20
C GLY A 644 20.22 -16.09 1.67
N CYS A 645 19.94 -14.89 2.20
CA CYS A 645 18.76 -14.07 1.81
C CYS A 645 18.84 -13.42 0.42
N GLY A 646 20.04 -13.39 -0.19
CA GLY A 646 20.29 -12.81 -1.51
C GLY A 646 20.57 -13.85 -2.60
N ASP A 647 20.26 -15.11 -2.31
CA ASP A 647 20.46 -16.27 -3.18
C ASP A 647 19.56 -16.15 -4.44
N SER A 648 20.14 -16.44 -5.61
CA SER A 648 19.49 -16.42 -6.94
C SER A 648 18.55 -17.60 -7.17
N THR A 649 18.46 -18.53 -6.22
CA THR A 649 17.54 -19.65 -6.22
C THR A 649 16.08 -19.20 -6.40
N GLU A 650 15.57 -19.43 -7.61
CA GLU A 650 14.21 -19.12 -8.02
C GLU A 650 13.33 -20.37 -8.13
N TRP A 651 13.94 -21.52 -8.39
CA TRP A 651 13.25 -22.76 -8.76
C TRP A 651 13.59 -23.91 -7.82
N ILE A 652 12.59 -24.73 -7.61
CA ILE A 652 12.76 -26.10 -7.13
C ILE A 652 12.12 -27.08 -8.09
N PHE A 653 12.68 -28.28 -8.16
CA PHE A 653 12.02 -29.44 -8.73
C PHE A 653 11.54 -30.32 -7.59
N VAL A 654 10.28 -30.70 -7.63
CA VAL A 654 9.64 -31.52 -6.62
C VAL A 654 9.08 -32.78 -7.26
N GLN A 655 9.20 -33.93 -6.60
CA GLN A 655 8.58 -35.15 -7.10
C GLN A 655 7.08 -35.18 -6.79
N ARG A 656 6.27 -35.52 -7.80
CA ARG A 656 4.82 -35.64 -7.73
C ARG A 656 4.36 -36.93 -8.44
N GLY A 657 3.15 -37.39 -8.14
CA GLY A 657 2.63 -38.67 -8.64
C GLY A 657 3.31 -39.90 -7.99
N GLY A 658 2.89 -41.10 -8.40
CA GLY A 658 3.35 -42.36 -7.80
C GLY A 658 2.88 -42.58 -6.35
N ASN A 659 3.23 -43.73 -5.77
CA ASN A 659 3.03 -43.97 -4.34
C ASN A 659 4.14 -43.27 -3.52
N GLU A 660 3.87 -42.82 -2.29
CA GLU A 660 4.86 -42.09 -1.48
C GLU A 660 6.20 -42.85 -1.29
N GLY A 661 6.16 -44.18 -1.25
CA GLY A 661 7.37 -45.03 -1.18
C GLY A 661 8.11 -45.26 -2.52
N GLU A 662 7.63 -44.68 -3.63
CA GLU A 662 8.28 -44.78 -4.95
C GLU A 662 9.23 -43.59 -5.22
N ARG A 663 9.24 -42.57 -4.36
CA ARG A 663 10.07 -41.36 -4.52
C ARG A 663 11.55 -41.73 -4.57
N VAL A 664 12.27 -41.12 -5.51
CA VAL A 664 13.68 -41.41 -5.79
C VAL A 664 14.53 -40.24 -5.33
N VAL A 665 15.48 -40.51 -4.45
CA VAL A 665 16.44 -39.51 -4.00
C VAL A 665 17.65 -39.50 -4.96
N PRO A 666 18.00 -38.37 -5.59
CA PRO A 666 19.17 -38.26 -6.46
C PRO A 666 20.47 -38.64 -5.74
N GLU A 667 21.43 -39.28 -6.44
CA GLU A 667 22.71 -39.71 -5.83
C GLU A 667 23.49 -38.56 -5.18
N VAL A 668 23.37 -37.32 -5.68
CA VAL A 668 24.06 -36.16 -5.07
C VAL A 668 23.69 -35.92 -3.59
N PHE A 669 22.50 -36.35 -3.17
CA PHE A 669 22.06 -36.19 -1.79
C PHE A 669 22.79 -37.14 -0.84
N SER A 670 23.36 -38.25 -1.33
CA SER A 670 24.13 -39.17 -0.47
C SER A 670 25.42 -38.57 0.07
N ASP A 671 25.92 -37.50 -0.55
CA ASP A 671 27.08 -36.76 -0.06
C ASP A 671 26.70 -35.65 0.93
N LEU A 672 25.43 -35.25 0.97
CA LEU A 672 24.91 -34.14 1.80
C LEU A 672 24.19 -34.63 3.07
N PHE A 673 23.63 -35.83 3.05
CA PHE A 673 22.86 -36.43 4.15
C PHE A 673 23.34 -37.87 4.38
N ASP A 674 23.28 -38.33 5.64
CA ASP A 674 23.63 -39.71 5.97
C ASP A 674 22.61 -40.69 5.35
N GLU A 675 23.01 -41.93 5.03
CA GLU A 675 22.14 -42.90 4.34
C GLU A 675 20.81 -43.17 5.09
N ASP A 676 20.80 -42.97 6.40
CA ASP A 676 19.61 -43.13 7.23
C ASP A 676 18.70 -41.89 7.18
N ASP A 677 19.26 -40.68 7.06
CA ASP A 677 18.50 -39.42 6.89
C ASP A 677 17.82 -39.37 5.51
N LEU A 678 18.44 -39.94 4.48
CA LEU A 678 17.89 -40.00 3.12
C LEU A 678 16.61 -40.85 3.02
N LYS A 679 16.48 -41.89 3.84
CA LYS A 679 15.31 -42.77 3.86
C LYS A 679 14.08 -42.11 4.45
N ASP A 680 14.30 -41.08 5.27
CA ASP A 680 13.25 -40.32 5.95
C ASP A 680 12.82 -39.07 5.17
N LEU A 681 13.48 -38.74 4.04
CA LEU A 681 13.07 -37.68 3.13
C LEU A 681 11.77 -38.07 2.41
N ALA A 682 10.65 -37.74 3.04
CA ALA A 682 9.34 -37.96 2.44
C ALA A 682 9.24 -37.27 1.08
N HIS A 683 9.78 -36.06 0.87
CA HIS A 683 9.57 -35.27 -0.35
C HIS A 683 10.87 -34.72 -0.94
N PRO A 684 11.69 -35.50 -1.67
CA PRO A 684 12.97 -35.01 -2.19
C PRO A 684 12.76 -33.84 -3.15
N ILE A 685 13.60 -32.81 -3.02
CA ILE A 685 13.62 -31.64 -3.90
C ILE A 685 14.98 -31.51 -4.60
N LEU A 686 15.02 -30.80 -5.73
CA LEU A 686 16.25 -30.29 -6.32
C LEU A 686 16.13 -28.78 -6.45
N VAL A 687 17.21 -28.04 -6.20
CA VAL A 687 17.26 -26.59 -6.33
C VAL A 687 17.88 -26.22 -7.66
N ALA A 688 17.30 -25.25 -8.37
CA ALA A 688 17.85 -24.75 -9.61
C ALA A 688 17.81 -23.21 -9.68
N GLU A 689 18.89 -22.68 -10.22
CA GLU A 689 19.04 -21.33 -10.72
C GLU A 689 18.96 -21.32 -12.25
N GLU A 690 18.91 -20.14 -12.84
CA GLU A 690 18.94 -20.04 -14.31
C GLU A 690 20.27 -20.54 -14.90
N GLU A 691 21.38 -20.40 -14.16
CA GLU A 691 22.73 -20.75 -14.62
C GLU A 691 23.06 -22.26 -14.54
N ASN A 692 22.44 -23.01 -13.64
CA ASN A 692 22.71 -24.44 -13.42
C ASN A 692 21.52 -25.34 -13.80
N LEU A 693 20.52 -24.79 -14.51
CA LEU A 693 19.31 -25.53 -14.89
C LEU A 693 19.62 -26.81 -15.68
N ASP A 694 20.60 -26.76 -16.59
CA ASP A 694 21.01 -27.92 -17.40
C ASP A 694 21.61 -29.04 -16.53
N GLU A 695 22.42 -28.69 -15.53
CA GLU A 695 22.99 -29.65 -14.58
C GLU A 695 21.88 -30.34 -13.76
N VAL A 696 20.90 -29.58 -13.29
CA VAL A 696 19.76 -30.13 -12.54
C VAL A 696 18.89 -31.03 -13.42
N LEU A 697 18.71 -30.69 -14.70
CA LEU A 697 18.00 -31.54 -15.65
C LEU A 697 18.75 -32.85 -15.94
N GLU A 698 20.08 -32.81 -16.06
CA GLU A 698 20.91 -34.01 -16.21
C GLU A 698 20.76 -34.93 -14.98
N MET A 699 20.77 -34.37 -13.77
CA MET A 699 20.52 -35.12 -12.53
C MET A 699 19.12 -35.75 -12.50
N ILE A 700 18.11 -35.04 -13.00
CA ILE A 700 16.75 -35.59 -13.12
C ILE A 700 16.74 -36.80 -14.06
N GLU A 701 17.43 -36.71 -15.20
CA GLU A 701 17.53 -37.82 -16.15
C GLU A 701 18.18 -39.07 -15.52
N GLU A 702 19.20 -38.89 -14.67
CA GLU A 702 19.86 -39.99 -13.95
C GLU A 702 18.91 -40.76 -13.01
N THR A 703 17.88 -40.10 -12.46
CA THR A 703 16.88 -40.75 -11.59
C THR A 703 15.93 -41.69 -12.36
N ASN A 704 15.94 -41.70 -13.69
CA ASN A 704 14.92 -42.34 -14.55
C ASN A 704 13.47 -41.86 -14.29
N VAL A 705 13.31 -40.71 -13.66
CA VAL A 705 12.00 -40.05 -13.45
C VAL A 705 11.89 -38.89 -14.44
N SER A 706 10.87 -38.89 -15.29
CA SER A 706 10.71 -37.84 -16.30
C SER A 706 10.26 -36.51 -15.68
N VAL A 707 10.60 -35.39 -16.32
CA VAL A 707 9.94 -34.11 -16.06
C VAL A 707 8.53 -34.16 -16.63
N GLY A 708 7.53 -33.98 -15.78
CA GLY A 708 6.11 -34.11 -16.13
C GLY A 708 5.34 -32.83 -15.86
N GLN A 709 4.14 -32.72 -16.45
CA GLN A 709 3.25 -31.59 -16.14
C GLN A 709 2.42 -31.88 -14.89
N PRO A 710 2.00 -30.82 -14.15
CA PRO A 710 1.12 -30.99 -13.01
C PRO A 710 -0.11 -31.84 -13.29
N GLY A 711 -0.28 -32.91 -12.51
CA GLY A 711 -1.43 -33.82 -12.58
C GLY A 711 -1.17 -35.16 -13.27
N GLU A 712 0.07 -35.49 -13.64
CA GLU A 712 0.42 -36.85 -14.05
C GLU A 712 0.36 -37.85 -12.88
N GLU A 713 -0.29 -39.00 -13.08
CA GLU A 713 -0.43 -40.02 -12.03
C GLU A 713 0.87 -40.79 -11.77
N ARG A 714 1.77 -40.86 -12.76
CA ARG A 714 3.08 -41.51 -12.61
C ARG A 714 4.04 -40.60 -11.86
N LEU A 715 5.01 -41.19 -11.16
CA LEU A 715 6.09 -40.42 -10.54
C LEU A 715 6.81 -39.58 -11.60
N HIS A 716 6.89 -38.27 -11.37
CA HIS A 716 7.53 -37.30 -12.25
C HIS A 716 8.10 -36.14 -11.44
N TRP A 717 9.05 -35.42 -12.02
CA TRP A 717 9.55 -34.17 -11.48
C TRP A 717 8.74 -32.99 -12.01
N GLU A 718 8.32 -32.09 -11.12
CA GLU A 718 7.65 -30.85 -11.49
C GLU A 718 8.50 -29.64 -11.08
N LYS A 719 8.73 -28.72 -12.01
CA LYS A 719 9.39 -27.44 -11.75
C LYS A 719 8.42 -26.45 -11.09
N ARG A 720 8.78 -25.90 -9.93
CA ARG A 720 7.96 -24.96 -9.16
C ARG A 720 8.78 -23.70 -8.78
N PRO A 721 8.22 -22.49 -8.95
CA PRO A 721 8.89 -21.27 -8.49
C PRO A 721 8.75 -21.12 -6.97
N LEU A 722 9.71 -20.47 -6.32
CA LEU A 722 9.68 -20.17 -4.87
C LEU A 722 8.95 -18.87 -4.51
N GLY A 723 8.39 -18.18 -5.51
CA GLY A 723 7.73 -16.90 -5.35
C GLY A 723 6.83 -16.58 -6.53
N SER A 724 6.18 -15.42 -6.44
CA SER A 724 5.25 -14.95 -7.46
C SER A 724 5.41 -13.45 -7.68
N VAL A 725 4.56 -12.87 -8.53
CA VAL A 725 4.51 -11.43 -8.81
C VAL A 725 3.28 -10.83 -8.15
N ARG A 726 3.47 -9.74 -7.40
CA ARG A 726 2.42 -9.02 -6.68
C ARG A 726 2.36 -7.58 -7.12
N MET A 727 1.21 -7.19 -7.67
CA MET A 727 0.80 -5.79 -7.78
C MET A 727 -0.21 -5.46 -6.67
N SER A 728 -0.10 -4.28 -6.09
CA SER A 728 -1.00 -3.81 -5.04
C SER A 728 -1.36 -2.35 -5.27
N LEU A 729 -2.66 -2.11 -5.36
CA LEU A 729 -3.26 -0.82 -5.64
C LEU A 729 -3.67 -0.15 -4.33
N GLY A 730 -3.65 1.18 -4.32
CA GLY A 730 -3.99 1.96 -3.15
C GLY A 730 -4.65 3.27 -3.50
N TRP A 731 -4.75 4.15 -2.51
CA TRP A 731 -5.58 5.34 -2.56
C TRP A 731 -5.17 6.38 -3.63
N MET A 732 -3.99 6.30 -4.25
CA MET A 732 -3.60 7.15 -5.40
C MET A 732 -3.30 6.37 -6.67
N SER A 733 -3.64 5.08 -6.71
CA SER A 733 -3.56 4.33 -7.96
C SER A 733 -4.57 4.90 -8.98
N THR A 734 -4.19 4.92 -10.24
CA THR A 734 -5.03 5.47 -11.31
C THR A 734 -5.43 4.40 -12.32
N PHE A 735 -6.46 4.70 -13.11
CA PHE A 735 -6.79 3.93 -14.30
C PHE A 735 -5.57 3.83 -15.25
N GLU A 736 -4.84 4.93 -15.41
CA GLU A 736 -3.65 5.00 -16.25
C GLU A 736 -2.57 4.02 -15.81
N ASP A 737 -2.35 3.85 -14.50
CA ASP A 737 -1.41 2.87 -13.98
C ASP A 737 -1.82 1.46 -14.38
N VAL A 738 -3.07 1.08 -14.08
CA VAL A 738 -3.59 -0.26 -14.36
C VAL A 738 -3.57 -0.54 -15.87
N HIS A 739 -4.03 0.40 -16.69
CA HIS A 739 -4.07 0.26 -18.13
C HIS A 739 -2.66 0.15 -18.73
N ALA A 740 -1.69 0.92 -18.23
CA ALA A 740 -0.29 0.80 -18.64
C ALA A 740 0.26 -0.60 -18.29
N PHE A 741 -0.04 -1.11 -17.11
CA PHE A 741 0.42 -2.44 -16.68
C PHE A 741 -0.19 -3.57 -17.51
N VAL A 742 -1.51 -3.53 -17.79
CA VAL A 742 -2.17 -4.50 -18.69
C VAL A 742 -1.49 -4.52 -20.06
N ASN A 743 -1.21 -3.36 -20.64
CA ASN A 743 -0.52 -3.27 -21.94
C ASN A 743 0.92 -3.76 -21.88
N PHE A 744 1.64 -3.47 -20.80
CA PHE A 744 2.98 -4.01 -20.57
C PHE A 744 2.94 -5.54 -20.52
N MET A 745 2.01 -6.12 -19.76
CA MET A 745 1.86 -7.57 -19.67
C MET A 745 1.50 -8.20 -21.03
N ALA A 746 0.55 -7.60 -21.75
CA ALA A 746 0.14 -8.07 -23.07
C ALA A 746 1.29 -8.01 -24.08
N SER A 747 2.01 -6.88 -24.16
CA SER A 747 3.09 -6.68 -25.13
C SER A 747 4.36 -7.47 -24.82
N SER A 748 4.61 -7.77 -23.54
CA SER A 748 5.82 -8.47 -23.11
C SER A 748 5.66 -9.98 -23.07
N TYR A 749 4.46 -10.49 -22.75
CA TYR A 749 4.29 -11.92 -22.42
C TYR A 749 3.31 -12.71 -23.30
N ILE A 750 2.45 -12.07 -24.11
CA ILE A 750 1.66 -12.82 -25.11
C ILE A 750 2.62 -13.43 -26.14
N ASP A 751 2.42 -14.73 -26.41
CA ASP A 751 3.24 -15.53 -27.33
C ASP A 751 4.77 -15.45 -27.13
N CYS A 752 5.22 -15.15 -25.89
CA CYS A 752 6.62 -15.06 -25.46
C CYS A 752 7.62 -15.63 -26.47
N LYS A 753 8.35 -14.77 -27.19
CA LYS A 753 9.55 -15.20 -27.90
C LYS A 753 10.67 -15.26 -26.88
N ASP A 754 11.35 -16.40 -26.77
CA ASP A 754 12.58 -16.50 -25.99
C ASP A 754 13.56 -15.42 -26.47
N LYS A 755 13.70 -14.36 -25.68
CA LYS A 755 14.78 -13.39 -25.87
C LYS A 755 16.03 -14.04 -25.28
N ASN A 756 17.13 -13.97 -26.01
CA ASN A 756 18.38 -14.61 -25.63
C ASN A 756 18.84 -14.08 -24.25
N PRO A 757 19.14 -14.94 -23.26
CA PRO A 757 19.62 -14.53 -21.94
C PRO A 757 20.84 -13.57 -21.97
N GLU A 758 21.68 -13.63 -23.01
CA GLU A 758 22.80 -12.69 -23.14
C GLU A 758 22.38 -11.22 -23.38
N GLU A 759 21.16 -10.95 -23.86
CA GLU A 759 20.64 -9.58 -23.97
C GLU A 759 20.22 -9.00 -22.60
N TYR A 760 19.92 -9.86 -21.61
CA TYR A 760 19.47 -9.49 -20.27
C TYR A 760 20.60 -8.88 -19.41
N LEU A 761 21.83 -9.40 -19.52
CA LEU A 761 22.99 -8.91 -18.75
C LEU A 761 23.62 -7.63 -19.30
N ARG A 762 23.18 -7.13 -20.47
CA ARG A 762 23.72 -5.91 -21.10
C ARG A 762 22.87 -4.65 -20.89
N GLY A 763 21.72 -4.76 -20.21
CA GLY A 763 20.75 -3.68 -20.00
C GLY A 763 21.02 -2.84 -18.76
#